data_AF-A0A972IX63-F1
#
_entry.id   AF-A0A972IX63-F1
#
_cell.length_a   1.000
_cell.length_b   1.000
_cell.length_c   1.000
_cell.angle_alpha   90.00
_cell.angle_beta   90.00
_cell.angle_gamma   90.00
#
_symmetry.space_group_name_H-M   'P 1'
#
loop_
_entity.id
_entity.type
_entity.pdbx_description
1 polymer ?
#
loop_
_entity_poly.entity_id
_entity_poly.type
_entity_poly.pdbx_seq_one_letter_code
_entity_poly.pdbx_strand_id
1 'polypeptide(L)'
;MTVHLLIDKKRITAADDATILTAARENGIEIPTFCNFADLSANGSCRICLVEVTYADGLRQTVTACDTPVREGMQVYTETAAVKNARKISADILLSQCPDLPAVQRLATVLGVTEPGFSLESSKNPCVQCGACVRACKEKSAGVLAYHGKGAERVVSTPDGKHNVACDSCTACIRYCPTGAVTRTLGIGIGTPLKKLFSHRLSSRDWFRMFFLSLFIVLMLMTIADVQIQDFPNNLFSLMDPLQGGAALITGNHEVKAFWPALVVLVLTLLFGKVWCGWICPTGTILQAFGKRGQRTKRKGLRCLKVILWAFLMLMAAFGFMTYFWFDPIAMLARPFGVIVNGDFAASLGLSINPLLRLAISVGPLLLMLILNAIERGFWCRYLCPLGGMLGVFASISPKKQRVDRESCIECGECAALCPMGAIDEKAPYIADPAECTMCQECGANCPKYAIYFGRKRKGIVTNRYRPDRREFLTTGVASVSLAAAGLAIADRFPSSSDSAQLFPPGAVRMNAGAVDKETFAIQCTRCGQCIAACPQGILKPSLGTSDWTTLTMPEVDLSESYCRPDCARCSKACPTGAIPQFTVDDKPAMKIGTARVDPDACIQCYQCVSACPFQAFEQQLDPASNTIYPVVNIERCNGCGMCLSVCPARKEGAITVLPPQAGA
;
A
#
# COMPACT_ATOMS: atom_id res chain seq x y z
N MET A 1 -51.81 35.92 11.10
CA MET A 1 -52.54 36.30 9.87
C MET A 1 -51.83 35.64 8.69
N THR A 2 -52.55 35.24 7.66
CA THR A 2 -51.98 34.67 6.43
C THR A 2 -52.01 35.72 5.33
N VAL A 3 -50.92 35.85 4.59
CA VAL A 3 -50.82 36.75 3.44
C VAL A 3 -50.77 35.96 2.13
N HIS A 4 -51.33 36.54 1.08
CA HIS A 4 -51.31 36.01 -0.28
C HIS A 4 -50.34 36.82 -1.14
N LEU A 5 -49.39 36.11 -1.75
CA LEU A 5 -48.43 36.69 -2.67
C LEU A 5 -48.21 35.80 -3.90
N LEU A 6 -47.57 36.36 -4.92
CA LEU A 6 -47.20 35.65 -6.14
C LEU A 6 -45.68 35.50 -6.20
N ILE A 7 -45.17 34.28 -6.38
CA ILE A 7 -43.76 34.05 -6.71
C ILE A 7 -43.69 33.37 -8.08
N ASP A 8 -43.05 34.02 -9.06
CA ASP A 8 -42.96 33.56 -10.45
C ASP A 8 -44.32 33.14 -11.03
N LYS A 9 -45.35 33.97 -10.77
CA LYS A 9 -46.77 33.77 -11.14
C LYS A 9 -47.50 32.64 -10.38
N LYS A 10 -46.82 31.92 -9.48
CA LYS A 10 -47.44 30.93 -8.59
C LYS A 10 -48.03 31.64 -7.37
N ARG A 11 -49.34 31.47 -7.13
CA ARG A 11 -50.02 31.98 -5.94
C ARG A 11 -49.60 31.14 -4.74
N ILE A 12 -49.05 31.78 -3.72
CA ILE A 12 -48.62 31.14 -2.49
C ILE A 12 -49.28 31.78 -1.28
N THR A 13 -49.35 31.02 -0.20
CA THR A 13 -49.87 31.49 1.10
C THR A 13 -48.75 31.35 2.11
N ALA A 14 -48.55 32.38 2.93
CA ALA A 14 -47.50 32.41 3.94
C ALA A 14 -48.00 33.09 5.21
N ALA A 15 -47.33 32.85 6.34
CA ALA A 15 -47.55 33.62 7.55
C ALA A 15 -47.06 35.07 7.34
N ASP A 16 -47.77 36.03 7.94
CA ASP A 16 -47.49 37.48 7.81
C ASP A 16 -46.11 37.90 8.35
N ASP A 17 -45.52 37.10 9.25
CA ASP A 17 -44.18 37.28 9.80
C ASP A 17 -43.08 36.51 9.04
N ALA A 18 -43.46 35.72 8.02
CA ALA A 18 -42.51 34.95 7.22
C ALA A 18 -41.66 35.85 6.33
N THR A 19 -40.43 35.42 6.06
CA THR A 19 -39.58 36.04 5.03
C THR A 19 -39.97 35.49 3.65
N ILE A 20 -39.62 36.22 2.58
CA ILE A 20 -39.82 35.74 1.20
C ILE A 20 -39.17 34.35 1.01
N LEU A 21 -37.99 34.12 1.59
CA LEU A 21 -37.27 32.86 1.48
C LEU A 21 -37.97 31.70 2.20
N THR A 22 -38.49 31.93 3.41
CA THR A 22 -39.24 30.90 4.15
C THR A 22 -40.54 30.57 3.42
N ALA A 23 -41.27 31.59 2.97
CA ALA A 23 -42.48 31.43 2.16
C ALA A 23 -42.23 30.65 0.85
N ALA A 24 -41.12 30.94 0.16
CA ALA A 24 -40.71 30.22 -1.04
C ALA A 24 -40.42 28.73 -0.74
N ARG A 25 -39.64 28.44 0.32
CA ARG A 25 -39.26 27.07 0.69
C ARG A 25 -40.45 26.20 1.09
N GLU A 26 -41.37 26.75 1.87
CA GLU A 26 -42.60 26.03 2.29
C GLU A 26 -43.50 25.68 1.10
N ASN A 27 -43.41 26.44 0.00
CA ASN A 27 -44.19 26.24 -1.23
C ASN A 27 -43.39 25.56 -2.35
N GLY A 28 -42.23 24.97 -2.04
CA GLY A 28 -41.39 24.20 -2.96
C GLY A 28 -40.66 25.02 -4.02
N ILE A 29 -40.45 26.32 -3.78
CA ILE A 29 -39.69 27.21 -4.67
C ILE A 29 -38.28 27.39 -4.11
N GLU A 30 -37.28 27.02 -4.90
CA GLU A 30 -35.88 27.05 -4.47
C GLU A 30 -35.22 28.40 -4.81
N ILE A 31 -34.85 29.15 -3.79
CA ILE A 31 -34.03 30.36 -3.91
C ILE A 31 -32.63 30.04 -3.39
N PRO A 32 -31.56 30.25 -4.17
CA PRO A 32 -30.21 29.91 -3.75
C PRO A 32 -29.79 30.77 -2.55
N THR A 33 -29.05 30.16 -1.63
CA THR A 33 -28.54 30.84 -0.43
C THR A 33 -27.14 30.35 -0.09
N PHE A 34 -26.34 31.21 0.53
CA PHE A 34 -24.99 30.85 0.98
C PHE A 34 -24.75 31.12 2.47
N CYS A 35 -25.28 32.21 3.02
CA CYS A 35 -25.16 32.55 4.44
C CYS A 35 -26.42 32.29 5.28
N ASN A 36 -27.48 31.74 4.68
CA ASN A 36 -28.75 31.50 5.38
C ASN A 36 -28.82 30.10 5.97
N PHE A 37 -29.20 29.99 7.24
CA PHE A 37 -29.40 28.74 7.97
C PHE A 37 -30.76 28.81 8.67
N ALA A 38 -31.51 27.71 8.71
CA ALA A 38 -32.90 27.71 9.18
C ALA A 38 -33.07 28.09 10.66
N ASP A 39 -32.03 27.90 11.46
CA ASP A 39 -31.99 28.06 12.90
C ASP A 39 -31.16 29.27 13.36
N LEU A 40 -30.80 30.19 12.45
CA LEU A 40 -30.10 31.45 12.74
C LEU A 40 -30.83 32.64 12.12
N SER A 41 -30.74 33.82 12.76
CA SER A 41 -31.30 35.07 12.20
C SER A 41 -30.69 35.40 10.83
N ALA A 42 -31.49 35.82 9.85
CA ALA A 42 -30.97 36.21 8.54
C ALA A 42 -30.35 37.62 8.56
N ASN A 43 -29.37 37.87 7.68
CA ASN A 43 -28.66 39.16 7.61
C ASN A 43 -28.33 39.64 6.18
N GLY A 44 -28.81 38.94 5.15
CA GLY A 44 -28.63 39.35 3.74
C GLY A 44 -27.20 39.51 3.25
N SER A 45 -26.17 39.05 3.99
CA SER A 45 -24.78 39.48 3.73
C SER A 45 -24.18 38.91 2.45
N CYS A 46 -24.54 37.67 2.06
CA CYS A 46 -23.99 37.03 0.86
C CYS A 46 -24.66 37.46 -0.45
N ARG A 47 -25.84 38.09 -0.41
CA ARG A 47 -26.62 38.53 -1.58
C ARG A 47 -26.91 37.46 -2.65
N ILE A 48 -26.77 36.18 -2.33
CA ILE A 48 -27.14 35.09 -3.25
C ILE A 48 -28.67 34.93 -3.36
N CYS A 49 -29.40 35.27 -2.30
CA CYS A 49 -30.87 35.17 -2.24
C CYS A 49 -31.59 36.39 -2.84
N LEU A 50 -30.93 37.16 -3.71
CA LEU A 50 -31.56 38.34 -4.32
C LEU A 50 -32.75 37.92 -5.19
N VAL A 51 -33.83 38.69 -5.09
CA VAL A 51 -35.07 38.55 -5.87
C VAL A 51 -35.59 39.95 -6.22
N GLU A 52 -36.39 40.04 -7.26
CA GLU A 52 -37.06 41.28 -7.64
C GLU A 52 -38.49 41.25 -7.12
N VAL A 53 -38.93 42.34 -6.50
CA VAL A 53 -40.25 42.46 -5.90
C VAL A 53 -40.98 43.65 -6.48
N THR A 54 -42.26 43.48 -6.81
CA THR A 54 -43.21 44.56 -7.07
C THR A 54 -44.19 44.65 -5.91
N TYR A 55 -44.22 45.79 -5.24
CA TYR A 55 -45.16 46.08 -4.15
C TYR A 55 -46.51 46.55 -4.72
N ALA A 56 -47.53 46.62 -3.84
CA ALA A 56 -48.88 47.04 -4.24
C ALA A 56 -48.96 48.49 -4.75
N ASP A 57 -48.00 49.34 -4.39
CA ASP A 57 -47.84 50.72 -4.89
C ASP A 57 -47.18 50.80 -6.29
N GLY A 58 -46.84 49.65 -6.88
CA GLY A 58 -46.19 49.57 -8.20
C GLY A 58 -44.67 49.72 -8.17
N LEU A 59 -44.05 49.95 -6.99
CA LEU A 59 -42.61 50.09 -6.86
C LEU A 59 -41.91 48.74 -7.10
N ARG A 60 -40.94 48.72 -8.03
CA ARG A 60 -40.06 47.57 -8.27
C ARG A 60 -38.71 47.75 -7.60
N GLN A 61 -38.29 46.76 -6.81
CA GLN A 61 -37.01 46.79 -6.12
C GLN A 61 -36.38 45.40 -6.05
N THR A 62 -35.05 45.35 -6.17
CA THR A 62 -34.26 44.15 -5.89
C THR A 62 -33.96 44.07 -4.40
N VAL A 63 -34.42 43.01 -3.75
CA VAL A 63 -34.33 42.81 -2.29
C VAL A 63 -33.75 41.43 -1.97
N THR A 64 -33.32 41.23 -0.72
CA THR A 64 -32.85 39.94 -0.22
C THR A 64 -34.02 39.11 0.31
N ALA A 65 -34.22 37.91 -0.25
CA ALA A 65 -35.33 37.06 0.17
C ALA A 65 -35.23 36.59 1.63
N CYS A 66 -34.02 36.48 2.19
CA CYS A 66 -33.81 35.87 3.51
C CYS A 66 -34.26 36.73 4.70
N ASP A 67 -34.35 38.05 4.55
CA ASP A 67 -34.64 39.01 5.62
C ASP A 67 -35.79 39.97 5.29
N THR A 68 -36.29 39.97 4.05
CA THR A 68 -37.45 40.77 3.66
C THR A 68 -38.74 40.02 4.03
N PRO A 69 -39.63 40.61 4.86
CA PRO A 69 -40.91 40.00 5.20
C PRO A 69 -41.87 40.03 4.01
N VAL A 70 -42.75 39.02 3.94
CA VAL A 70 -43.82 39.00 2.93
C VAL A 70 -44.88 40.06 3.24
N ARG A 71 -45.59 40.55 2.21
CA ARG A 71 -46.72 41.47 2.35
C ARG A 71 -47.86 41.03 1.43
N GLU A 72 -49.08 41.38 1.81
CA GLU A 72 -50.27 41.11 0.98
C GLU A 72 -50.13 41.74 -0.42
N GLY A 73 -50.43 40.96 -1.46
CA GLY A 73 -50.38 41.41 -2.85
C GLY A 73 -48.97 41.57 -3.43
N MET A 74 -47.92 41.18 -2.71
CA MET A 74 -46.55 41.22 -3.19
C MET A 74 -46.35 40.29 -4.41
N GLN A 75 -45.61 40.75 -5.43
CA GLN A 75 -45.18 39.89 -6.55
C GLN A 75 -43.65 39.77 -6.56
N VAL A 76 -43.16 38.54 -6.44
CA VAL A 76 -41.73 38.19 -6.41
C VAL A 76 -41.37 37.49 -7.71
N TYR A 77 -40.27 37.92 -8.31
CA TYR A 77 -39.68 37.31 -9.49
C TYR A 77 -38.26 36.83 -9.16
N THR A 78 -38.00 35.53 -9.35
CA THR A 78 -36.72 34.92 -8.97
C THR A 78 -35.76 34.75 -10.14
N GLU A 79 -36.27 34.81 -11.38
CA GLU A 79 -35.55 34.46 -12.60
C GLU A 79 -35.40 35.61 -13.62
N THR A 80 -35.62 36.87 -13.22
CA THR A 80 -35.45 38.02 -14.13
C THR A 80 -33.98 38.21 -14.52
N ALA A 81 -33.73 38.84 -15.68
CA ALA A 81 -32.37 39.13 -16.14
C ALA A 81 -31.59 39.97 -15.11
N ALA A 82 -32.26 40.92 -14.45
CA ALA A 82 -31.67 41.72 -13.38
C ALA A 82 -31.25 40.86 -12.18
N VAL A 83 -32.11 39.94 -11.73
CA VAL A 83 -31.80 39.03 -10.61
C VAL A 83 -30.65 38.09 -10.96
N LYS A 84 -30.65 37.49 -12.15
CA LYS A 84 -29.56 36.61 -12.61
C LYS A 84 -28.23 37.34 -12.64
N ASN A 85 -28.19 38.55 -13.20
CA ASN A 85 -26.98 39.36 -13.25
C ASN A 85 -26.50 39.77 -11.85
N ALA A 86 -27.41 40.17 -10.94
CA ALA A 86 -27.05 40.54 -9.58
C ALA A 86 -26.50 39.36 -8.77
N ARG A 87 -27.08 38.16 -8.92
CA ARG A 87 -26.56 36.92 -8.31
C ARG A 87 -25.20 36.55 -8.88
N LYS A 88 -25.01 36.69 -10.21
CA LYS A 88 -23.74 36.44 -10.89
C LYS A 88 -22.62 37.35 -10.37
N ILE A 89 -22.89 38.65 -10.25
CA ILE A 89 -21.95 39.63 -9.68
C ILE A 89 -21.61 39.27 -8.21
N SER A 90 -22.61 38.91 -7.41
CA SER A 90 -22.40 38.52 -6.01
C SER A 90 -21.53 37.25 -5.90
N ALA A 91 -21.77 36.27 -6.77
CA ALA A 91 -20.97 35.05 -6.82
C ALA A 91 -19.53 35.30 -7.30
N ASP A 92 -19.35 36.20 -8.26
CA ASP A 92 -18.03 36.62 -8.76
C ASP A 92 -17.21 37.33 -7.67
N ILE A 93 -17.84 38.21 -6.88
CA ILE A 93 -17.18 38.84 -5.73
C ILE A 93 -16.74 37.78 -4.71
N LEU A 94 -17.58 36.80 -4.40
CA LEU A 94 -17.24 35.72 -3.48
C LEU A 94 -16.09 34.86 -4.03
N LEU A 95 -16.11 34.54 -5.33
CA LEU A 95 -15.08 33.76 -6.00
C LEU A 95 -13.75 34.51 -6.04
N SER A 96 -13.77 35.82 -6.31
CA SER A 96 -12.59 36.68 -6.33
C SER A 96 -11.96 36.82 -4.93
N GLN A 97 -12.76 36.77 -3.87
CA GLN A 97 -12.26 36.74 -2.48
C GLN A 97 -11.65 35.40 -2.07
N CYS A 98 -12.22 34.28 -2.53
CA CYS A 98 -11.84 32.94 -2.09
C CYS A 98 -11.78 31.95 -3.27
N PRO A 99 -10.82 32.11 -4.22
CA PRO A 99 -10.79 31.34 -5.46
C PRO A 99 -10.50 29.86 -5.23
N ASP A 100 -9.74 29.53 -4.19
CA ASP A 100 -9.32 28.16 -3.87
C ASP A 100 -10.37 27.33 -3.13
N LEU A 101 -11.55 27.90 -2.83
CA LEU A 101 -12.52 27.28 -1.94
C LEU A 101 -13.62 26.53 -2.72
N PRO A 102 -13.73 25.18 -2.61
CA PRO A 102 -14.66 24.39 -3.41
C PRO A 102 -16.15 24.75 -3.21
N ALA A 103 -16.52 25.22 -2.01
CA ALA A 103 -17.90 25.62 -1.73
C ALA A 103 -18.31 26.86 -2.54
N VAL A 104 -17.37 27.81 -2.72
CA VAL A 104 -17.59 29.03 -3.50
C VAL A 104 -17.50 28.74 -4.99
N GLN A 105 -16.54 27.91 -5.42
CA GLN A 105 -16.43 27.47 -6.82
C GLN A 105 -17.71 26.79 -7.31
N ARG A 106 -18.30 25.89 -6.51
CA ARG A 106 -19.57 25.24 -6.85
C ARG A 106 -20.72 26.23 -6.98
N LEU A 107 -20.85 27.15 -6.01
CA LEU A 107 -21.88 28.20 -6.05
C LEU A 107 -21.72 29.08 -7.30
N ALA A 108 -20.50 29.51 -7.58
CA ALA A 108 -20.15 30.32 -8.75
C ALA A 108 -20.49 29.59 -10.06
N THR A 109 -20.15 28.30 -10.16
CA THR A 109 -20.45 27.47 -11.33
C THR A 109 -21.96 27.35 -11.56
N VAL A 110 -22.74 27.11 -10.51
CA VAL A 110 -24.22 27.04 -10.58
C VAL A 110 -24.82 28.36 -11.07
N LEU A 111 -24.18 29.49 -10.76
CA LEU A 111 -24.61 30.83 -11.17
C LEU A 111 -23.95 31.33 -12.47
N GLY A 112 -23.20 30.47 -13.17
CA GLY A 112 -22.60 30.79 -14.47
C GLY A 112 -21.35 31.67 -14.41
N VAL A 113 -20.59 31.60 -13.30
CA VAL A 113 -19.27 32.22 -13.13
C VAL A 113 -18.21 31.12 -13.11
N THR A 114 -17.38 31.06 -14.14
CA THR A 114 -16.30 30.05 -14.28
C THR A 114 -14.94 30.54 -13.81
N GLU A 115 -14.69 31.85 -13.91
CA GLU A 115 -13.42 32.48 -13.55
C GLU A 115 -13.69 33.79 -12.77
N PRO A 116 -12.83 34.15 -11.80
CA PRO A 116 -12.98 35.39 -11.05
C PRO A 116 -12.69 36.60 -11.95
N GLY A 117 -13.57 37.61 -11.89
CA GLY A 117 -13.45 38.84 -12.69
C GLY A 117 -12.26 39.72 -12.29
N PHE A 118 -11.70 39.54 -11.09
CA PHE A 118 -10.51 40.27 -10.62
C PHE A 118 -9.76 39.45 -9.55
N SER A 119 -8.46 39.67 -9.44
CA SER A 119 -7.61 39.02 -8.43
C SER A 119 -7.31 39.96 -7.27
N LEU A 120 -7.54 39.50 -6.04
CA LEU A 120 -7.16 40.23 -4.83
C LEU A 120 -5.82 39.67 -4.31
N GLU A 121 -4.79 40.51 -4.21
CA GLU A 121 -3.47 40.16 -3.64
C GLU A 121 -3.56 39.60 -2.21
N SER A 122 -4.64 39.93 -1.49
CA SER A 122 -4.94 39.51 -0.11
C SER A 122 -5.75 38.19 0.02
N SER A 123 -6.01 37.45 -1.06
CA SER A 123 -6.94 36.29 -1.10
C SER A 123 -6.54 35.03 -0.30
N LYS A 124 -5.61 35.13 0.66
CA LYS A 124 -5.15 34.00 1.50
C LYS A 124 -6.11 33.64 2.65
N ASN A 125 -7.16 34.41 2.89
CA ASN A 125 -8.12 34.15 3.98
C ASN A 125 -9.39 33.44 3.44
N PRO A 126 -9.74 32.23 3.93
CA PRO A 126 -10.95 31.52 3.50
C PRO A 126 -12.28 32.15 3.99
N CYS A 127 -12.25 33.33 4.63
CA CYS A 127 -13.43 33.99 5.17
C CYS A 127 -14.10 34.94 4.15
N VAL A 128 -15.29 34.58 3.69
CA VAL A 128 -16.20 35.40 2.86
C VAL A 128 -17.00 36.45 3.64
N GLN A 129 -16.69 36.65 4.92
CA GLN A 129 -17.36 37.62 5.80
C GLN A 129 -18.90 37.54 5.79
N CYS A 130 -19.45 36.33 5.80
CA CYS A 130 -20.91 36.10 5.78
C CYS A 130 -21.60 36.34 7.14
N GLY A 131 -20.82 36.37 8.23
CA GLY A 131 -21.30 36.65 9.58
C GLY A 131 -22.06 35.51 10.26
N ALA A 132 -22.14 34.35 9.61
CA ALA A 132 -22.82 33.18 10.18
C ALA A 132 -22.18 32.73 11.50
N CYS A 133 -20.85 32.79 11.60
CA CYS A 133 -20.14 32.47 12.84
C CYS A 133 -20.40 33.47 13.97
N VAL A 134 -20.49 34.77 13.66
CA VAL A 134 -20.78 35.85 14.61
C VAL A 134 -22.22 35.72 15.13
N ARG A 135 -23.19 35.53 14.23
CA ARG A 135 -24.60 35.26 14.58
C ARG A 135 -24.75 34.02 15.44
N ALA A 136 -24.13 32.91 15.03
CA ALA A 136 -24.15 31.68 15.81
C ALA A 136 -23.55 31.86 17.22
N CYS A 137 -22.45 32.60 17.33
CA CYS A 137 -21.84 32.87 18.63
C CYS A 137 -22.77 33.69 19.52
N LYS A 138 -23.46 34.70 18.96
CA LYS A 138 -24.40 35.57 19.68
C LYS A 138 -25.71 34.88 20.07
N GLU A 139 -26.27 34.06 19.18
CA GLU A 139 -27.60 33.46 19.37
C GLU A 139 -27.56 32.11 20.08
N LYS A 140 -26.45 31.37 19.98
CA LYS A 140 -26.35 29.99 20.48
C LYS A 140 -25.31 29.79 21.57
N SER A 141 -24.53 30.82 21.94
CA SER A 141 -23.43 30.73 22.93
C SER A 141 -23.10 32.13 23.51
N ALA A 142 -21.86 32.34 23.97
CA ALA A 142 -21.39 33.48 24.76
C ALA A 142 -21.25 34.82 24.01
N GLY A 143 -21.46 34.86 22.69
CA GLY A 143 -21.45 36.12 21.93
C GLY A 143 -20.09 36.82 21.80
N VAL A 144 -18.99 36.09 21.91
CA VAL A 144 -17.62 36.65 21.94
C VAL A 144 -17.01 36.97 20.57
N LEU A 145 -17.61 36.51 19.47
CA LEU A 145 -17.11 36.80 18.11
C LEU A 145 -17.74 38.08 17.57
N ALA A 146 -16.92 38.95 16.98
CA ALA A 146 -17.36 40.18 16.34
C ALA A 146 -16.55 40.47 15.05
N TYR A 147 -17.05 41.41 14.26
CA TYR A 147 -16.29 42.00 13.16
C TYR A 147 -15.37 43.11 13.68
N HIS A 148 -14.13 43.10 13.22
CA HIS A 148 -13.13 44.14 13.47
C HIS A 148 -12.62 44.68 12.14
N GLY A 149 -12.39 46.00 12.05
CA GLY A 149 -11.97 46.67 10.82
C GLY A 149 -13.14 47.10 9.90
N LYS A 150 -12.80 47.67 8.74
CA LYS A 150 -13.76 48.17 7.73
C LYS A 150 -13.38 47.66 6.34
N GLY A 151 -14.37 47.57 5.44
CA GLY A 151 -14.14 47.21 4.04
C GLY A 151 -13.48 45.82 3.86
N ALA A 152 -12.50 45.75 2.96
CA ALA A 152 -11.78 44.51 2.63
C ALA A 152 -10.91 43.99 3.78
N GLU A 153 -10.46 44.86 4.68
CA GLU A 153 -9.64 44.49 5.85
C GLU A 153 -10.46 43.95 7.02
N ARG A 154 -11.79 43.88 6.88
CA ARG A 154 -12.68 43.42 7.95
C ARG A 154 -12.42 41.95 8.27
N VAL A 155 -12.13 41.64 9.53
CA VAL A 155 -11.88 40.28 10.02
C VAL A 155 -12.87 39.91 11.11
N VAL A 156 -13.14 38.60 11.24
CA VAL A 156 -13.89 38.08 12.38
C VAL A 156 -12.90 37.67 13.45
N SER A 157 -12.99 38.26 14.64
CA SER A 157 -12.10 37.96 15.76
C SER A 157 -12.83 38.18 17.10
N THR A 158 -12.15 37.84 18.18
CA THR A 158 -12.53 38.25 19.55
C THR A 158 -12.05 39.67 19.84
N PRO A 159 -12.66 40.38 20.81
CA PRO A 159 -12.33 41.77 21.15
C PRO A 159 -10.84 42.05 21.35
N ASP A 160 -10.12 41.14 22.01
CA ASP A 160 -8.69 41.30 22.32
C ASP A 160 -7.76 40.74 21.23
N GLY A 161 -8.31 40.21 20.13
CA GLY A 161 -7.56 39.45 19.12
C GLY A 161 -6.96 38.13 19.66
N LYS A 162 -7.19 37.80 20.94
CA LYS A 162 -6.69 36.62 21.64
C LYS A 162 -7.81 35.61 21.83
N HIS A 163 -7.50 34.32 21.69
CA HIS A 163 -8.48 33.23 21.74
C HIS A 163 -9.16 33.02 23.11
N ASN A 164 -8.68 33.64 24.19
CA ASN A 164 -8.68 32.90 25.46
C ASN A 164 -9.01 33.69 26.73
N VAL A 165 -10.17 34.35 26.80
CA VAL A 165 -10.73 34.67 28.13
C VAL A 165 -12.25 34.48 28.26
N ALA A 166 -13.03 34.55 27.17
CA ALA A 166 -14.51 34.45 27.24
C ALA A 166 -15.16 33.35 26.36
N CYS A 167 -14.38 32.61 25.55
CA CYS A 167 -14.91 31.56 24.68
C CYS A 167 -15.07 30.23 25.46
N ASP A 168 -16.31 29.74 25.57
CA ASP A 168 -16.67 28.46 26.21
C ASP A 168 -16.30 27.21 25.38
N SER A 169 -15.70 27.41 24.20
CA SER A 169 -15.36 26.35 23.23
C SER A 169 -16.56 25.49 22.79
N CYS A 170 -17.77 26.06 22.73
CA CYS A 170 -19.00 25.38 22.31
C CYS A 170 -19.03 24.91 20.85
N THR A 171 -18.11 25.40 20.01
CA THR A 171 -18.00 25.10 18.56
C THR A 171 -19.17 25.54 17.67
N ALA A 172 -20.14 26.32 18.19
CA ALA A 172 -21.29 26.80 17.40
C ALA A 172 -20.86 27.53 16.12
N CYS A 173 -19.87 28.42 16.21
CA CYS A 173 -19.35 29.19 15.08
C CYS A 173 -18.75 28.33 13.94
N ILE A 174 -18.26 27.13 14.24
CA ILE A 174 -17.69 26.19 13.25
C ILE A 174 -18.81 25.57 12.44
N ARG A 175 -19.88 25.14 13.10
CA ARG A 175 -21.05 24.48 12.48
C ARG A 175 -21.66 25.33 11.36
N TYR A 176 -21.74 26.64 11.57
CA TYR A 176 -22.38 27.56 10.62
C TYR A 176 -21.40 28.24 9.67
N CYS A 177 -20.11 27.88 9.67
CA CYS A 177 -19.15 28.48 8.75
C CYS A 177 -19.25 27.80 7.36
N PRO A 178 -19.83 28.46 6.33
CA PRO A 178 -19.97 27.84 5.01
C PRO A 178 -18.63 27.58 4.34
N THR A 179 -17.60 28.36 4.71
CA THR A 179 -16.26 28.29 4.11
C THR A 179 -15.25 27.47 4.91
N GLY A 180 -15.53 27.16 6.18
CA GLY A 180 -14.55 26.51 7.05
C GLY A 180 -13.41 27.43 7.50
N ALA A 181 -13.59 28.76 7.45
CA ALA A 181 -12.61 29.73 7.95
C ALA A 181 -12.43 29.70 9.48
N VAL A 182 -13.42 29.19 10.22
CA VAL A 182 -13.37 29.01 11.67
C VAL A 182 -13.10 27.53 11.96
N THR A 183 -12.04 27.21 12.71
CA THR A 183 -11.56 25.82 12.87
C THR A 183 -11.22 25.48 14.33
N ARG A 184 -11.27 24.18 14.69
CA ARG A 184 -11.21 23.67 16.07
C ARG A 184 -9.79 23.36 16.58
N THR A 185 -8.74 23.65 15.81
CA THR A 185 -7.42 23.16 16.19
C THR A 185 -6.85 24.04 17.30
N LEU A 186 -6.66 23.46 18.50
CA LEU A 186 -6.00 24.10 19.65
C LEU A 186 -4.73 24.84 19.20
N GLY A 187 -4.70 26.16 19.41
CA GLY A 187 -3.56 27.03 19.09
C GLY A 187 -3.55 27.62 17.67
N ILE A 188 -4.58 27.38 16.85
CA ILE A 188 -4.65 27.90 15.48
C ILE A 188 -5.63 29.08 15.43
N GLY A 189 -5.13 30.26 15.05
CA GLY A 189 -5.94 31.47 14.91
C GLY A 189 -7.03 31.35 13.84
N ILE A 190 -8.04 32.22 13.94
CA ILE A 190 -9.05 32.38 12.88
C ILE A 190 -8.33 32.80 11.59
N GLY A 191 -8.58 32.11 10.47
CA GLY A 191 -7.94 32.40 9.17
C GLY A 191 -6.62 31.67 8.89
N THR A 192 -6.10 30.84 9.80
CA THR A 192 -4.89 30.04 9.51
C THR A 192 -5.22 28.87 8.58
N PRO A 193 -4.54 28.73 7.42
CA PRO A 193 -4.86 27.68 6.46
C PRO A 193 -4.46 26.29 7.00
N LEU A 194 -5.46 25.49 7.38
CA LEU A 194 -5.31 24.11 7.87
C LEU A 194 -4.62 23.16 6.88
N LYS A 195 -4.65 23.51 5.59
CA LYS A 195 -3.92 22.80 4.52
C LYS A 195 -2.44 22.62 4.87
N LYS A 196 -1.83 23.56 5.61
CA LYS A 196 -0.40 23.53 5.98
C LYS A 196 -0.04 22.44 6.99
N LEU A 197 -0.95 22.07 7.89
CA LEU A 197 -0.73 21.01 8.90
C LEU A 197 -0.88 19.61 8.31
N PHE A 198 -1.90 19.42 7.47
CA PHE A 198 -2.10 18.13 6.78
C PHE A 198 -1.09 17.91 5.65
N SER A 199 -0.62 18.97 4.97
CA SER A 199 0.46 18.87 3.98
C SER A 199 1.78 18.41 4.62
N HIS A 200 2.08 18.85 5.84
CA HIS A 200 3.29 18.41 6.55
C HIS A 200 3.26 16.90 6.85
N ARG A 201 2.09 16.34 7.22
CA ARG A 201 1.93 14.90 7.43
C ARG A 201 2.06 14.08 6.14
N LEU A 202 1.50 14.57 5.04
CA LEU A 202 1.67 13.94 3.72
C LEU A 202 3.13 13.97 3.27
N SER A 203 3.81 15.10 3.44
CA SER A 203 5.23 15.24 3.14
C SER A 203 6.10 14.30 3.98
N SER A 204 5.81 14.16 5.29
CA SER A 204 6.52 13.20 6.14
C SER A 204 6.34 11.76 5.67
N ARG A 205 5.11 11.37 5.27
CA ARG A 205 4.83 10.02 4.75
C ARG A 205 5.62 9.73 3.48
N ASP A 206 5.57 10.65 2.52
CA ASP A 206 6.24 10.45 1.24
C ASP A 206 7.76 10.38 1.42
N TRP A 207 8.31 11.16 2.36
CA TRP A 207 9.70 11.04 2.79
C TRP A 207 10.01 9.65 3.36
N PHE A 208 9.21 9.15 4.32
CA PHE A 208 9.40 7.80 4.89
C PHE A 208 9.36 6.70 3.82
N ARG A 209 8.43 6.80 2.88
CA ARG A 209 8.28 5.82 1.79
C ARG A 209 9.49 5.78 0.86
N MET A 210 10.02 6.95 0.51
CA MET A 210 11.22 7.06 -0.32
C MET A 210 12.46 6.60 0.44
N PHE A 211 12.55 6.91 1.74
CA PHE A 211 13.62 6.43 2.61
C PHE A 211 13.67 4.89 2.65
N PHE A 212 12.55 4.21 2.94
CA PHE A 212 12.53 2.74 2.99
C PHE A 212 12.73 2.08 1.62
N LEU A 213 12.24 2.68 0.53
CA LEU A 213 12.53 2.19 -0.81
C LEU A 213 14.03 2.31 -1.14
N SER A 214 14.65 3.46 -0.82
CA SER A 214 16.08 3.66 -1.00
C SER A 214 16.89 2.68 -0.14
N LEU A 215 16.50 2.49 1.13
CA LEU A 215 17.11 1.50 2.01
C LEU A 215 17.04 0.09 1.43
N PHE A 216 15.88 -0.34 0.90
CA PHE A 216 15.75 -1.64 0.24
C PHE A 216 16.74 -1.81 -0.93
N ILE A 217 16.83 -0.81 -1.81
CA ILE A 217 17.73 -0.83 -2.96
C ILE A 217 19.19 -0.89 -2.49
N VAL A 218 19.57 -0.07 -1.50
CA VAL A 218 20.93 -0.06 -0.95
C VAL A 218 21.29 -1.41 -0.34
N LEU A 219 20.41 -2.04 0.43
CA LEU A 219 20.67 -3.36 1.00
C LEU A 219 20.81 -4.46 -0.06
N MET A 220 20.03 -4.40 -1.15
CA MET A 220 20.21 -5.30 -2.28
C MET A 220 21.55 -5.07 -2.98
N LEU A 221 21.95 -3.82 -3.21
CA LEU A 221 23.26 -3.50 -3.79
C LEU A 221 24.41 -3.94 -2.87
N MET A 222 24.28 -3.77 -1.55
CA MET A 222 25.23 -4.28 -0.56
C MET A 222 25.31 -5.81 -0.57
N THR A 223 24.19 -6.50 -0.81
CA THR A 223 24.16 -7.97 -0.95
C THR A 223 24.97 -8.42 -2.17
N ILE A 224 24.88 -7.69 -3.29
CA ILE A 224 25.64 -7.99 -4.51
C ILE A 224 27.13 -7.65 -4.32
N ALA A 225 27.43 -6.49 -3.72
CA ALA A 225 28.79 -6.01 -3.49
C ALA A 225 29.51 -6.70 -2.32
N ASP A 226 28.81 -7.55 -1.55
CA ASP A 226 29.28 -8.16 -0.30
C ASP A 226 29.83 -7.18 0.73
N VAL A 227 29.17 -6.03 0.81
CA VAL A 227 29.39 -5.11 1.92
C VAL A 227 28.52 -5.59 3.06
N GLN A 228 29.14 -6.13 4.10
CA GLN A 228 28.47 -6.47 5.35
C GLN A 228 28.76 -5.40 6.39
N ILE A 229 27.68 -4.77 6.88
CA ILE A 229 27.76 -3.93 8.06
C ILE A 229 27.60 -4.85 9.26
N GLN A 230 28.54 -4.78 10.20
CA GLN A 230 28.49 -5.56 11.45
C GLN A 230 27.12 -5.35 12.13
N ASP A 231 26.47 -6.45 12.52
CA ASP A 231 25.16 -6.52 13.18
C ASP A 231 23.92 -6.08 12.36
N PHE A 232 24.06 -5.69 11.08
CA PHE A 232 22.92 -5.31 10.25
C PHE A 232 22.63 -6.32 9.12
N PRO A 233 21.49 -7.02 9.15
CA PRO A 233 21.17 -8.03 8.14
C PRO A 233 20.74 -7.39 6.80
N ASN A 234 21.46 -7.72 5.72
CA ASN A 234 21.11 -7.27 4.36
C ASN A 234 19.73 -7.78 3.88
N ASN A 235 19.23 -8.88 4.47
CA ASN A 235 17.90 -9.44 4.23
C ASN A 235 16.80 -8.89 5.18
N LEU A 236 17.03 -7.73 5.81
CA LEU A 236 16.11 -7.10 6.77
C LEU A 236 14.65 -7.10 6.32
N PHE A 237 14.36 -6.72 5.07
CA PHE A 237 12.98 -6.64 4.59
C PHE A 237 12.28 -8.01 4.54
N SER A 238 13.00 -9.10 4.27
CA SER A 238 12.46 -10.46 4.38
C SER A 238 12.24 -10.86 5.84
N LEU A 239 13.12 -10.46 6.76
CA LEU A 239 12.96 -10.70 8.19
C LEU A 239 11.81 -9.90 8.81
N MET A 240 11.47 -8.75 8.22
CA MET A 240 10.32 -7.93 8.58
C MET A 240 8.99 -8.43 8.00
N ASP A 241 9.02 -9.37 7.05
CA ASP A 241 7.83 -9.93 6.43
C ASP A 241 7.18 -10.99 7.33
N PRO A 242 6.03 -10.72 7.97
CA PRO A 242 5.41 -11.70 8.83
C PRO A 242 4.73 -12.83 8.06
N LEU A 243 4.58 -12.72 6.73
CA LEU A 243 4.13 -13.84 5.91
C LEU A 243 5.22 -14.91 5.83
N GLN A 244 6.46 -14.51 5.53
CA GLN A 244 7.63 -15.40 5.56
C GLN A 244 7.91 -15.92 6.96
N GLY A 245 7.82 -15.07 7.99
CA GLY A 245 8.00 -15.49 9.38
C GLY A 245 6.96 -16.52 9.85
N GLY A 246 5.68 -16.32 9.48
CA GLY A 246 4.62 -17.28 9.78
C GLY A 246 4.82 -18.63 9.07
N ALA A 247 5.25 -18.60 7.80
CA ALA A 247 5.58 -19.80 7.05
C ALA A 247 6.75 -20.58 7.69
N ALA A 248 7.83 -19.88 8.04
CA ALA A 248 9.00 -20.48 8.68
C ALA A 248 8.70 -21.07 10.07
N LEU A 249 7.74 -20.50 10.81
CA LEU A 249 7.26 -21.05 12.08
C LEU A 249 6.50 -22.36 11.87
N ILE A 250 5.65 -22.45 10.84
CA ILE A 250 4.86 -23.64 10.53
C ILE A 250 5.74 -24.82 10.12
N THR A 251 6.83 -24.57 9.38
CA THR A 251 7.75 -25.63 8.93
C THR A 251 8.78 -26.06 9.98
N GLY A 252 8.73 -25.47 11.19
CA GLY A 252 9.62 -25.87 12.28
C GLY A 252 11.09 -25.52 12.05
N ASN A 253 11.39 -24.42 11.34
CA ASN A 253 12.78 -24.02 11.08
C ASN A 253 13.50 -23.66 12.39
N HIS A 254 14.77 -24.07 12.55
CA HIS A 254 15.54 -23.78 13.78
C HIS A 254 15.82 -22.29 14.01
N GLU A 255 15.70 -21.45 12.97
CA GLU A 255 16.06 -20.03 12.99
C GLU A 255 14.86 -19.07 13.18
N VAL A 256 13.73 -19.53 13.72
CA VAL A 256 12.54 -18.66 13.93
C VAL A 256 12.87 -17.38 14.71
N LYS A 257 13.87 -17.43 15.61
CA LYS A 257 14.33 -16.27 16.40
C LYS A 257 14.80 -15.10 15.53
N ALA A 258 15.28 -15.35 14.30
CA ALA A 258 15.70 -14.32 13.36
C ALA A 258 14.53 -13.43 12.87
N PHE A 259 13.29 -13.93 12.91
CA PHE A 259 12.08 -13.20 12.47
C PHE A 259 11.48 -12.27 13.53
N TRP A 260 12.24 -11.87 14.57
CA TRP A 260 11.78 -10.85 15.52
C TRP A 260 11.32 -9.53 14.86
N PRO A 261 11.88 -9.04 13.72
CA PRO A 261 11.40 -7.81 13.09
C PRO A 261 9.97 -7.96 12.53
N ALA A 262 9.60 -9.15 12.06
CA ALA A 262 8.23 -9.43 11.63
C ALA A 262 7.22 -9.32 12.77
N LEU A 263 7.59 -9.73 13.99
CA LEU A 263 6.76 -9.54 15.18
C LEU A 263 6.54 -8.06 15.46
N VAL A 264 7.58 -7.22 15.32
CA VAL A 264 7.45 -5.76 15.45
C VAL A 264 6.46 -5.21 14.43
N VAL A 265 6.49 -5.67 13.18
CA VAL A 265 5.51 -5.27 12.14
C VAL A 265 4.09 -5.68 12.52
N LEU A 266 3.88 -6.86 13.10
CA LEU A 266 2.56 -7.29 13.58
C LEU A 266 2.07 -6.42 14.74
N VAL A 267 2.92 -6.13 15.73
CA VAL A 267 2.60 -5.25 16.86
C VAL A 267 2.26 -3.84 16.38
N LEU A 268 3.07 -3.27 15.47
CA LEU A 268 2.78 -1.97 14.85
C LEU A 268 1.44 -2.01 14.11
N THR A 269 1.12 -3.12 13.43
CA THR A 269 -0.15 -3.27 12.72
C THR A 269 -1.34 -3.33 13.67
N LEU A 270 -1.21 -4.03 14.78
CA LEU A 270 -2.21 -4.08 15.86
C LEU A 270 -2.44 -2.72 16.51
N LEU A 271 -1.41 -1.89 16.65
CA LEU A 271 -1.51 -0.58 17.32
C LEU A 271 -1.99 0.55 16.40
N PHE A 272 -1.53 0.55 15.14
CA PHE A 272 -1.71 1.68 14.22
C PHE A 272 -2.50 1.34 12.95
N GLY A 273 -2.93 0.08 12.77
CA GLY A 273 -3.53 -0.40 11.52
C GLY A 273 -2.46 -0.77 10.49
N LYS A 274 -2.80 -0.93 9.21
CA LYS A 274 -1.86 -1.35 8.14
C LYS A 274 -0.84 -0.27 7.73
N VAL A 275 -0.10 0.29 8.68
CA VAL A 275 0.92 1.32 8.45
C VAL A 275 2.06 0.76 7.59
N TRP A 276 2.44 -0.52 7.76
CA TRP A 276 3.46 -1.17 6.94
C TRP A 276 3.23 -0.99 5.44
N CYS A 277 2.02 -1.35 4.96
CA CYS A 277 1.66 -1.25 3.55
C CYS A 277 1.61 0.19 3.01
N GLY A 278 1.38 1.18 3.89
CA GLY A 278 1.26 2.59 3.50
C GLY A 278 2.55 3.41 3.63
N TRP A 279 3.48 3.02 4.52
CA TRP A 279 4.61 3.84 4.94
C TRP A 279 5.98 3.17 4.75
N ILE A 280 6.06 1.84 4.85
CA ILE A 280 7.34 1.12 4.93
C ILE A 280 7.55 0.18 3.73
N CYS A 281 6.51 -0.47 3.24
CA CYS A 281 6.62 -1.48 2.19
C CYS A 281 7.17 -0.90 0.87
N PRO A 282 8.34 -1.36 0.38
CA PRO A 282 8.95 -0.85 -0.85
C PRO A 282 8.08 -1.13 -2.09
N THR A 283 7.47 -2.32 -2.15
CA THR A 283 6.54 -2.70 -3.22
C THR A 283 5.32 -1.79 -3.25
N GLY A 284 4.79 -1.41 -2.07
CA GLY A 284 3.69 -0.44 -1.96
C GLY A 284 4.07 0.95 -2.47
N THR A 285 5.31 1.38 -2.25
CA THR A 285 5.82 2.66 -2.77
C THR A 285 5.88 2.66 -4.29
N ILE A 286 6.44 1.61 -4.90
CA ILE A 286 6.49 1.43 -6.36
C ILE A 286 5.07 1.43 -6.94
N LEU A 287 4.17 0.59 -6.41
CA LEU A 287 2.80 0.50 -6.91
C LEU A 287 1.97 1.78 -6.76
N GLN A 288 2.33 2.69 -5.86
CA GLN A 288 1.67 3.98 -5.76
C GLN A 288 2.20 5.02 -6.76
N ALA A 289 3.43 4.85 -7.26
CA ALA A 289 4.01 5.67 -8.31
C ALA A 289 3.43 5.32 -9.69
N PHE A 290 3.08 4.05 -9.90
CA PHE A 290 2.43 3.57 -11.13
C PHE A 290 0.89 3.52 -10.94
N GLY A 291 0.10 4.11 -11.84
CA GLY A 291 -1.37 3.99 -11.86
C GLY A 291 -2.15 5.31 -11.89
N LYS A 292 -3.29 5.32 -12.58
CA LYS A 292 -4.13 6.51 -12.79
C LYS A 292 -4.87 6.93 -11.51
N ARG A 293 -4.85 8.22 -11.16
CA ARG A 293 -5.66 8.80 -10.05
C ARG A 293 -7.14 8.83 -10.44
N GLY A 294 -8.03 8.52 -9.48
CA GLY A 294 -9.48 8.81 -9.60
C GLY A 294 -10.40 7.69 -10.06
N GLN A 295 -10.04 6.41 -9.90
CA GLN A 295 -10.95 5.31 -10.26
C GLN A 295 -11.98 5.01 -9.17
N ARG A 296 -13.28 5.13 -9.49
CA ARG A 296 -14.41 4.62 -8.70
C ARG A 296 -14.56 3.11 -8.94
N THR A 297 -14.10 2.28 -8.02
CA THR A 297 -14.16 0.82 -8.22
C THR A 297 -15.47 0.19 -7.73
N LYS A 298 -16.08 -0.67 -8.55
CA LYS A 298 -17.34 -1.39 -8.27
C LYS A 298 -17.18 -2.83 -7.74
N ARG A 299 -15.98 -3.44 -7.75
CA ARG A 299 -15.76 -4.86 -7.42
C ARG A 299 -15.39 -5.07 -5.94
N LYS A 300 -16.40 -5.23 -5.06
CA LYS A 300 -16.19 -5.56 -3.63
C LYS A 300 -15.89 -7.05 -3.40
N GLY A 301 -16.52 -7.96 -4.16
CA GLY A 301 -16.40 -9.42 -3.95
C GLY A 301 -15.02 -10.04 -4.18
N LEU A 302 -14.15 -9.43 -5.00
CA LEU A 302 -12.79 -9.93 -5.23
C LEU A 302 -11.84 -9.67 -4.04
N ARG A 303 -12.23 -8.86 -3.05
CA ARG A 303 -11.34 -8.52 -1.92
C ARG A 303 -11.02 -9.72 -1.03
N CYS A 304 -11.89 -10.71 -0.98
CA CYS A 304 -11.69 -11.92 -0.19
C CYS A 304 -10.60 -12.81 -0.77
N LEU A 305 -10.27 -12.66 -2.05
CA LEU A 305 -9.28 -13.48 -2.73
C LEU A 305 -7.91 -13.45 -2.03
N LYS A 306 -7.45 -12.29 -1.56
CA LYS A 306 -6.16 -12.21 -0.83
C LYS A 306 -6.17 -12.93 0.51
N VAL A 307 -7.33 -13.00 1.18
CA VAL A 307 -7.47 -13.70 2.47
C VAL A 307 -7.54 -15.19 2.22
N ILE A 308 -8.28 -15.62 1.18
CA ILE A 308 -8.31 -17.01 0.71
C ILE A 308 -6.91 -17.46 0.32
N LEU A 309 -6.20 -16.64 -0.47
CA LEU A 309 -4.84 -16.93 -0.91
C LEU A 309 -3.87 -17.03 0.26
N TRP A 310 -3.95 -16.12 1.24
CA TRP A 310 -3.16 -16.20 2.46
C TRP A 310 -3.43 -17.51 3.24
N ALA A 311 -4.71 -17.83 3.48
CA ALA A 311 -5.09 -19.06 4.18
C ALA A 311 -4.63 -20.31 3.42
N PHE A 312 -4.77 -20.32 2.10
CA PHE A 312 -4.28 -21.38 1.22
C PHE A 312 -2.76 -21.55 1.32
N LEU A 313 -1.99 -20.46 1.28
CA LEU A 313 -0.53 -20.53 1.41
C LEU A 313 -0.09 -21.08 2.77
N MET A 314 -0.75 -20.66 3.86
CA MET A 314 -0.47 -21.19 5.20
C MET A 314 -0.84 -22.66 5.35
N LEU A 315 -1.93 -23.10 4.70
CA LEU A 315 -2.30 -24.51 4.68
C LEU A 315 -1.29 -25.33 3.86
N MET A 316 -0.87 -24.85 2.69
CA MET A 316 0.17 -25.52 1.89
C MET A 316 1.51 -25.61 2.64
N ALA A 317 1.90 -24.56 3.38
CA ALA A 317 3.05 -24.60 4.28
C ALA A 317 2.93 -25.73 5.31
N ALA A 318 1.74 -25.91 5.91
CA ALA A 318 1.51 -26.96 6.90
C ALA A 318 1.63 -28.38 6.32
N PHE A 319 1.36 -28.55 5.02
CA PHE A 319 1.56 -29.80 4.30
C PHE A 319 2.95 -29.92 3.65
N GLY A 320 3.89 -29.01 3.94
CA GLY A 320 5.26 -29.06 3.40
C GLY A 320 5.42 -28.49 1.98
N PHE A 321 4.36 -27.98 1.37
CA PHE A 321 4.41 -27.41 0.02
C PHE A 321 4.61 -25.88 0.06
N MET A 322 5.87 -25.42 -0.01
CA MET A 322 6.16 -23.98 -0.04
C MET A 322 6.00 -23.37 -1.44
N THR A 323 4.79 -22.99 -1.83
CA THR A 323 4.51 -22.27 -3.09
C THR A 323 4.44 -20.75 -2.96
N TYR A 324 4.96 -20.18 -1.86
CA TYR A 324 4.99 -18.74 -1.56
C TYR A 324 5.62 -17.87 -2.67
N PHE A 325 6.34 -18.51 -3.59
CA PHE A 325 7.10 -17.91 -4.66
C PHE A 325 6.32 -16.89 -5.52
N TRP A 326 5.05 -17.06 -5.86
CA TRP A 326 4.39 -16.11 -6.79
C TRP A 326 3.74 -14.89 -6.13
N PHE A 327 3.51 -14.94 -4.82
CA PHE A 327 2.59 -14.01 -4.17
C PHE A 327 3.20 -13.15 -3.07
N ASP A 328 4.45 -13.39 -2.67
CA ASP A 328 5.15 -12.50 -1.76
C ASP A 328 5.72 -11.25 -2.48
N PRO A 329 5.22 -10.04 -2.16
CA PRO A 329 5.67 -8.81 -2.82
C PRO A 329 7.15 -8.47 -2.61
N ILE A 330 7.80 -8.97 -1.55
CA ILE A 330 9.21 -8.67 -1.24
C ILE A 330 10.13 -9.58 -2.04
N ALA A 331 9.83 -10.88 -2.09
CA ALA A 331 10.53 -11.86 -2.92
C ALA A 331 10.44 -11.51 -4.41
N MET A 332 9.26 -11.09 -4.89
CA MET A 332 9.10 -10.62 -6.29
C MET A 332 9.99 -9.43 -6.61
N LEU A 333 10.24 -8.55 -5.63
CA LEU A 333 11.09 -7.37 -5.81
C LEU A 333 12.58 -7.70 -5.74
N ALA A 334 12.97 -8.75 -5.00
CA ALA A 334 14.36 -9.17 -4.84
C ALA A 334 14.90 -10.02 -6.00
N ARG A 335 14.06 -10.81 -6.69
CA ARG A 335 14.51 -11.74 -7.75
C ARG A 335 15.23 -11.14 -8.94
N PRO A 336 14.83 -9.97 -9.49
CA PRO A 336 15.53 -9.39 -10.62
C PRO A 336 17.04 -9.21 -10.37
N PHE A 337 17.43 -8.92 -9.12
CA PHE A 337 18.83 -8.78 -8.72
C PHE A 337 19.64 -10.07 -8.89
N GLY A 338 19.04 -11.24 -8.64
CA GLY A 338 19.72 -12.54 -8.83
C GLY A 338 20.02 -12.87 -10.29
N VAL A 339 19.09 -12.56 -11.20
CA VAL A 339 19.27 -12.79 -12.64
C VAL A 339 20.32 -11.86 -13.25
N ILE A 340 20.46 -10.65 -12.68
CA ILE A 340 21.52 -9.71 -13.07
C ILE A 340 22.90 -10.26 -12.69
N VAL A 341 23.05 -10.79 -11.47
CA VAL A 341 24.34 -11.29 -10.96
C VAL A 341 24.82 -12.54 -11.67
N ASN A 342 23.91 -13.46 -12.01
CA ASN A 342 24.29 -14.72 -12.66
C ASN A 342 24.57 -14.60 -14.16
N GLY A 343 24.53 -13.39 -14.72
CA GLY A 343 24.75 -13.18 -16.15
C GLY A 343 23.60 -13.64 -17.06
N ASP A 344 22.53 -14.25 -16.52
CA ASP A 344 21.36 -14.70 -17.29
C ASP A 344 20.68 -13.52 -18.02
N PHE A 345 20.67 -12.32 -17.43
CA PHE A 345 20.19 -11.12 -18.13
C PHE A 345 21.01 -10.82 -19.39
N ALA A 346 22.33 -10.81 -19.28
CA ALA A 346 23.22 -10.58 -20.43
C ALA A 346 23.11 -11.71 -21.46
N ALA A 347 23.06 -12.97 -21.01
CA ALA A 347 22.92 -14.14 -21.88
C ALA A 347 21.56 -14.18 -22.60
N SER A 348 20.49 -13.66 -21.99
CA SER A 348 19.17 -13.59 -22.63
C SER A 348 19.12 -12.64 -23.83
N LEU A 349 19.99 -11.62 -23.89
CA LEU A 349 20.14 -10.76 -25.07
C LEU A 349 20.69 -11.52 -26.29
N GLY A 350 21.40 -12.62 -26.05
CA GLY A 350 21.84 -13.58 -27.07
C GLY A 350 20.76 -14.59 -27.50
N LEU A 351 19.49 -14.40 -27.11
CA LEU A 351 18.32 -15.21 -27.48
C LEU A 351 18.41 -16.71 -27.14
N SER A 352 19.24 -17.07 -26.15
CA SER A 352 19.29 -18.45 -25.65
C SER A 352 18.03 -18.79 -24.83
N ILE A 353 17.45 -19.98 -25.05
CA ILE A 353 16.12 -20.37 -24.53
C ILE A 353 16.10 -20.46 -22.99
N ASN A 354 17.07 -21.16 -22.39
CA ASN A 354 17.13 -21.37 -20.95
C ASN A 354 17.30 -20.07 -20.12
N PRO A 355 18.26 -19.16 -20.43
CA PRO A 355 18.38 -17.90 -19.71
C PRO A 355 17.17 -16.98 -19.94
N LEU A 356 16.56 -17.00 -21.13
CA LEU A 356 15.32 -16.26 -21.40
C LEU A 356 14.16 -16.76 -20.53
N LEU A 357 14.03 -18.08 -20.36
CA LEU A 357 13.01 -18.67 -19.51
C LEU A 357 13.24 -18.33 -18.02
N ARG A 358 14.49 -18.38 -17.55
CA ARG A 358 14.87 -17.96 -16.19
C ARG A 358 14.55 -16.49 -15.92
N LEU A 359 14.82 -15.62 -16.90
CA LEU A 359 14.46 -14.20 -16.85
C LEU A 359 12.93 -14.03 -16.78
N ALA A 360 12.18 -14.71 -17.64
CA ALA A 360 10.73 -14.63 -17.71
C ALA A 360 10.06 -15.06 -16.38
N ILE A 361 10.51 -16.16 -15.78
CA ILE A 361 9.93 -16.65 -14.51
C ILE A 361 10.32 -15.76 -13.32
N SER A 362 11.51 -15.16 -13.35
CA SER A 362 12.01 -14.33 -12.24
C SER A 362 11.49 -12.89 -12.28
N VAL A 363 11.34 -12.30 -13.48
CA VAL A 363 10.96 -10.88 -13.68
C VAL A 363 9.51 -10.73 -14.14
N GLY A 364 8.97 -11.70 -14.89
CA GLY A 364 7.59 -11.71 -15.38
C GLY A 364 6.52 -11.48 -14.30
N PRO A 365 6.58 -12.12 -13.10
CA PRO A 365 5.61 -11.86 -12.04
C PRO A 365 5.57 -10.38 -11.62
N LEU A 366 6.75 -9.73 -11.50
CA LEU A 366 6.85 -8.32 -11.14
C LEU A 366 6.25 -7.43 -12.24
N LEU A 367 6.54 -7.73 -13.51
CA LEU A 367 5.95 -7.01 -14.65
C LEU A 367 4.43 -7.16 -14.69
N LEU A 368 3.92 -8.37 -14.50
CA LEU A 368 2.48 -8.63 -14.44
C LEU A 368 1.82 -7.84 -13.29
N MET A 369 2.45 -7.81 -12.12
CA MET A 369 1.98 -7.01 -10.98
C MET A 369 1.88 -5.52 -11.33
N LEU A 370 2.88 -4.96 -12.02
CA LEU A 370 2.88 -3.56 -12.46
C LEU A 370 1.82 -3.28 -13.53
N ILE A 371 1.64 -4.18 -14.50
CA ILE A 371 0.62 -4.08 -15.55
C ILE A 371 -0.78 -4.06 -14.93
N LEU A 372 -1.08 -5.00 -14.04
CA LEU A 372 -2.38 -5.07 -13.35
C LEU A 372 -2.65 -3.79 -12.54
N ASN A 373 -1.61 -3.24 -11.91
CA ASN A 373 -1.71 -2.00 -11.14
C ASN A 373 -1.86 -0.74 -12.03
N ALA A 374 -1.40 -0.78 -13.28
CA ALA A 374 -1.64 0.27 -14.26
C ALA A 374 -3.11 0.29 -14.73
N ILE A 375 -3.76 -0.88 -14.80
CA ILE A 375 -5.19 -1.02 -15.12
C ILE A 375 -6.05 -0.51 -13.97
N GLU A 376 -5.81 -0.99 -12.75
CA GLU A 376 -6.50 -0.56 -11.53
C GLU A 376 -5.48 -0.21 -10.45
N ARG A 377 -5.49 1.05 -9.99
CA ARG A 377 -4.53 1.52 -8.97
C ARG A 377 -4.70 0.70 -7.69
N GLY A 378 -3.62 0.09 -7.21
CA GLY A 378 -3.61 -0.76 -6.03
C GLY A 378 -4.15 -2.17 -6.25
N PHE A 379 -4.35 -2.64 -7.49
CA PHE A 379 -4.93 -3.96 -7.80
C PHE A 379 -4.30 -5.11 -7.00
N TRP A 380 -2.97 -5.20 -7.01
CA TRP A 380 -2.24 -6.25 -6.29
C TRP A 380 -2.50 -6.21 -4.78
N CYS A 381 -2.26 -5.07 -4.15
CA CYS A 381 -2.46 -4.87 -2.71
C CYS A 381 -3.92 -5.09 -2.28
N ARG A 382 -4.87 -4.85 -3.20
CA ARG A 382 -6.30 -4.96 -2.94
C ARG A 382 -6.82 -6.39 -3.06
N TYR A 383 -6.37 -7.16 -4.05
CA TYR A 383 -6.96 -8.45 -4.39
C TYR A 383 -6.03 -9.66 -4.29
N LEU A 384 -4.72 -9.49 -4.48
CA LEU A 384 -3.79 -10.61 -4.64
C LEU A 384 -2.69 -10.67 -3.59
N CYS A 385 -2.47 -9.63 -2.79
CA CYS A 385 -1.37 -9.61 -1.81
C CYS A 385 -1.74 -10.39 -0.52
N PRO A 386 -1.20 -11.61 -0.31
CA PRO A 386 -1.51 -12.43 0.88
C PRO A 386 -1.00 -11.78 2.17
N LEU A 387 0.17 -11.12 2.11
CA LEU A 387 0.70 -10.30 3.21
C LEU A 387 -0.31 -9.20 3.60
N GLY A 388 -0.89 -8.54 2.61
CA GLY A 388 -1.95 -7.56 2.81
C GLY A 388 -3.21 -8.16 3.43
N GLY A 389 -3.58 -9.38 3.04
CA GLY A 389 -4.69 -10.15 3.63
C GLY A 389 -4.47 -10.42 5.12
N MET A 390 -3.33 -11.00 5.46
CA MET A 390 -2.92 -11.30 6.83
C MET A 390 -2.91 -10.04 7.71
N LEU A 391 -2.24 -8.97 7.28
CA LEU A 391 -2.22 -7.70 8.02
C LEU A 391 -3.62 -7.06 8.15
N GLY A 392 -4.58 -7.43 7.29
CA GLY A 392 -5.97 -6.97 7.37
C GLY A 392 -6.74 -7.54 8.53
N VAL A 393 -6.52 -8.82 8.80
CA VAL A 393 -7.10 -9.51 9.97
C VAL A 393 -6.63 -8.81 11.25
N PHE A 394 -5.33 -8.57 11.40
CA PHE A 394 -4.78 -7.88 12.58
C PHE A 394 -5.19 -6.40 12.64
N ALA A 395 -5.18 -5.67 11.52
CA ALA A 395 -5.56 -4.27 11.48
C ALA A 395 -7.05 -4.04 11.82
N SER A 396 -7.91 -5.04 11.64
CA SER A 396 -9.33 -4.97 12.01
C SER A 396 -9.53 -4.72 13.52
N ILE A 397 -8.58 -5.15 14.36
CA ILE A 397 -8.60 -5.03 15.82
C ILE A 397 -8.05 -3.66 16.28
N SER A 398 -7.27 -2.97 15.44
CA SER A 398 -6.52 -1.77 15.82
C SER A 398 -7.38 -0.64 16.41
N PRO A 399 -6.91 0.05 17.47
CA PRO A 399 -7.63 1.19 18.05
C PRO A 399 -7.59 2.44 17.16
N LYS A 400 -6.58 2.57 16.29
CA LYS A 400 -6.42 3.70 15.37
C LYS A 400 -7.06 3.39 14.03
N LYS A 401 -8.24 3.99 13.81
CA LYS A 401 -9.03 3.84 12.59
C LYS A 401 -9.38 5.22 12.02
N GLN A 402 -9.67 5.26 10.72
CA GLN A 402 -10.30 6.40 10.09
C GLN A 402 -11.72 6.56 10.66
N ARG A 403 -12.07 7.80 10.97
CA ARG A 403 -13.36 8.17 11.54
C ARG A 403 -13.85 9.43 10.85
N VAL A 404 -15.18 9.53 10.72
CA VAL A 404 -15.85 10.67 10.10
C VAL A 404 -16.75 11.31 11.15
N ASP A 405 -16.57 12.61 11.34
CA ASP A 405 -17.50 13.45 12.10
C ASP A 405 -18.72 13.76 11.22
N ARG A 406 -19.90 13.26 11.63
CA ARG A 406 -21.14 13.43 10.86
C ARG A 406 -21.63 14.87 10.85
N GLU A 407 -21.31 15.65 11.88
CA GLU A 407 -21.75 17.04 11.95
C GLU A 407 -21.00 17.92 10.94
N SER A 408 -19.74 17.58 10.66
CA SER A 408 -18.88 18.31 9.74
C SER A 408 -18.90 17.76 8.31
N CYS A 409 -19.36 16.51 8.10
CA CYS A 409 -19.34 15.86 6.79
C CYS A 409 -20.48 16.34 5.89
N ILE A 410 -20.15 16.82 4.69
CA ILE A 410 -21.12 17.28 3.67
C ILE A 410 -21.36 16.22 2.57
N GLU A 411 -20.96 14.97 2.80
CA GLU A 411 -21.23 13.84 1.90
C GLU A 411 -20.78 14.05 0.44
N CYS A 412 -19.69 14.81 0.24
CA CYS A 412 -19.21 15.19 -1.09
C CYS A 412 -18.57 14.06 -1.93
N GLY A 413 -18.26 12.90 -1.35
CA GLY A 413 -17.65 11.78 -2.07
C GLY A 413 -16.15 11.87 -2.39
N GLU A 414 -15.51 13.02 -2.21
CA GLU A 414 -14.10 13.26 -2.59
C GLU A 414 -13.12 12.26 -1.95
N CYS A 415 -13.34 11.97 -0.66
CA CYS A 415 -12.51 11.03 0.08
C CYS A 415 -12.54 9.60 -0.49
N ALA A 416 -13.69 9.14 -0.98
CA ALA A 416 -13.84 7.83 -1.59
C ALA A 416 -13.16 7.78 -2.96
N ALA A 417 -13.30 8.83 -3.76
CA ALA A 417 -12.65 8.94 -5.07
C ALA A 417 -11.12 9.01 -4.99
N LEU A 418 -10.57 9.64 -3.93
CA LEU A 418 -9.13 9.74 -3.71
C LEU A 418 -8.51 8.48 -3.08
N CYS A 419 -9.29 7.59 -2.49
CA CYS A 419 -8.76 6.46 -1.72
C CYS A 419 -8.05 5.44 -2.62
N PRO A 420 -6.72 5.26 -2.50
CA PRO A 420 -5.97 4.35 -3.39
C PRO A 420 -6.37 2.88 -3.22
N MET A 421 -6.88 2.50 -2.05
CA MET A 421 -7.36 1.14 -1.78
C MET A 421 -8.87 0.97 -2.01
N GLY A 422 -9.60 2.04 -2.29
CA GLY A 422 -11.06 2.02 -2.31
C GLY A 422 -11.67 1.55 -0.98
N ALA A 423 -10.99 1.78 0.14
CA ALA A 423 -11.40 1.29 1.45
C ALA A 423 -12.64 2.01 2.00
N ILE A 424 -12.96 3.20 1.49
CA ILE A 424 -14.05 4.06 1.97
C ILE A 424 -15.37 3.65 1.31
N ASP A 425 -16.39 3.37 2.13
CA ASP A 425 -17.73 3.02 1.64
C ASP A 425 -18.64 4.25 1.59
N GLU A 426 -19.16 4.57 0.41
CA GLU A 426 -20.11 5.67 0.21
C GLU A 426 -21.46 5.40 0.90
N LYS A 427 -21.86 4.12 1.01
CA LYS A 427 -23.14 3.72 1.64
C LYS A 427 -23.07 3.69 3.16
N ALA A 428 -21.86 3.64 3.73
CA ALA A 428 -21.64 3.60 5.17
C ALA A 428 -20.80 4.80 5.60
N PRO A 429 -21.48 5.86 6.06
CA PRO A 429 -21.10 7.29 6.00
C PRO A 429 -19.60 7.61 5.75
N TYR A 430 -19.08 7.29 4.56
CA TYR A 430 -17.68 7.51 4.16
C TYR A 430 -16.64 6.95 5.16
N ILE A 431 -17.00 5.90 5.88
CA ILE A 431 -16.12 5.18 6.81
C ILE A 431 -15.28 4.19 5.99
N ALA A 432 -13.98 4.21 6.25
CA ALA A 432 -13.05 3.24 5.68
C ALA A 432 -13.16 1.90 6.41
N ASP A 433 -13.15 0.81 5.65
CA ASP A 433 -12.95 -0.53 6.18
C ASP A 433 -11.55 -0.63 6.81
N PRO A 434 -11.42 -0.88 8.12
CA PRO A 434 -10.13 -1.01 8.80
C PRO A 434 -9.27 -2.15 8.25
N ALA A 435 -9.90 -3.21 7.73
CA ALA A 435 -9.18 -4.33 7.14
C ALA A 435 -8.60 -3.97 5.76
N GLU A 436 -8.98 -2.86 5.14
CA GLU A 436 -8.48 -2.40 3.83
C GLU A 436 -7.67 -1.09 3.91
N CYS A 437 -7.94 -0.25 4.92
CA CYS A 437 -7.30 1.04 5.07
C CYS A 437 -5.81 0.91 5.41
N THR A 438 -4.94 1.41 4.52
CA THR A 438 -3.47 1.48 4.73
C THR A 438 -3.00 2.66 5.57
N MET A 439 -3.92 3.41 6.17
CA MET A 439 -3.60 4.58 6.99
C MET A 439 -2.69 5.59 6.26
N CYS A 440 -2.93 5.78 4.96
CA CYS A 440 -2.19 6.70 4.10
C CYS A 440 -2.55 8.18 4.31
N GLN A 441 -3.68 8.46 4.99
CA GLN A 441 -4.19 9.77 5.40
C GLN A 441 -4.55 10.78 4.30
N GLU A 442 -4.50 10.41 3.02
CA GLU A 442 -4.89 11.28 1.89
C GLU A 442 -6.32 11.79 2.01
N CYS A 443 -7.26 10.92 2.42
CA CYS A 443 -8.66 11.32 2.57
C CYS A 443 -8.87 12.39 3.66
N GLY A 444 -8.07 12.38 4.73
CA GLY A 444 -8.14 13.40 5.77
C GLY A 444 -7.53 14.72 5.32
N ALA A 445 -6.38 14.64 4.65
CA ALA A 445 -5.67 15.82 4.16
C ALA A 445 -6.43 16.58 3.07
N ASN A 446 -7.19 15.86 2.24
CA ASN A 446 -7.96 16.44 1.14
C ASN A 446 -9.45 16.62 1.48
N CYS A 447 -9.85 16.47 2.75
CA CYS A 447 -11.23 16.68 3.16
C CYS A 447 -11.55 18.18 3.23
N PRO A 448 -12.51 18.72 2.44
CA PRO A 448 -12.78 20.16 2.38
C PRO A 448 -13.36 20.72 3.68
N LYS A 449 -13.95 19.86 4.52
CA LYS A 449 -14.53 20.22 5.82
C LYS A 449 -13.75 19.65 7.01
N TYR A 450 -12.61 18.99 6.75
CA TYR A 450 -11.78 18.35 7.79
C TYR A 450 -12.56 17.41 8.72
N ALA A 451 -13.65 16.81 8.22
CA ALA A 451 -14.51 15.89 8.97
C ALA A 451 -13.83 14.54 9.25
N ILE A 452 -12.71 14.25 8.59
CA ILE A 452 -12.01 12.97 8.67
C ILE A 452 -10.82 13.08 9.62
N TYR A 453 -10.74 12.17 10.60
CA TYR A 453 -9.61 12.08 11.52
C TYR A 453 -9.24 10.62 11.83
N PHE A 454 -8.03 10.42 12.35
CA PHE A 454 -7.45 9.11 12.63
C PHE A 454 -7.08 9.02 14.11
N GLY A 455 -7.78 8.19 14.90
CA GLY A 455 -7.51 8.13 16.34
C GLY A 455 -8.55 7.40 17.20
N ARG A 456 -8.51 7.63 18.52
CA ARG A 456 -9.42 7.03 19.53
C ARG A 456 -10.84 7.60 19.45
N LYS A 457 -11.80 6.84 19.99
CA LYS A 457 -13.24 7.15 19.98
C LYS A 457 -13.54 8.38 20.84
N ARG A 458 -14.31 9.33 20.31
CA ARG A 458 -14.97 10.42 21.07
C ARG A 458 -16.49 10.23 21.01
N LYS A 459 -17.24 10.88 21.92
CA LYS A 459 -18.72 10.88 21.92
C LYS A 459 -19.25 11.46 20.59
N GLY A 460 -20.38 10.92 20.09
CA GLY A 460 -21.04 11.39 18.85
C GLY A 460 -20.58 10.72 17.55
N ILE A 461 -19.54 9.88 17.59
CA ILE A 461 -18.96 9.26 16.38
C ILE A 461 -19.48 7.84 16.17
N VAL A 462 -20.09 7.61 15.01
CA VAL A 462 -20.49 6.28 14.53
C VAL A 462 -19.24 5.50 14.14
N THR A 463 -19.07 4.32 14.70
CA THR A 463 -18.00 3.38 14.34
C THR A 463 -18.60 2.22 13.58
N ASN A 464 -18.10 1.90 12.39
CA ASN A 464 -18.42 0.62 11.80
C ASN A 464 -17.74 -0.48 12.61
N ARG A 465 -18.52 -1.47 13.05
CA ARG A 465 -17.96 -2.69 13.66
C ARG A 465 -17.63 -3.57 12.45
N TYR A 466 -16.34 -3.84 12.21
CA TYR A 466 -15.95 -4.85 11.23
C TYR A 466 -16.67 -6.14 11.63
N ARG A 467 -17.71 -6.50 10.86
CA ARG A 467 -18.36 -7.79 10.95
C ARG A 467 -17.87 -8.56 9.74
N PRO A 468 -17.00 -9.57 9.90
CA PRO A 468 -16.81 -10.51 8.81
C PRO A 468 -18.20 -11.06 8.48
N ASP A 469 -18.59 -10.98 7.20
CA ASP A 469 -19.86 -11.57 6.80
C ASP A 469 -19.76 -13.08 7.11
N ARG A 470 -20.74 -13.63 7.85
CA ARG A 470 -20.70 -15.05 8.28
C ARG A 470 -20.56 -15.98 7.08
N ARG A 471 -21.09 -15.52 5.93
CA ARG A 471 -20.99 -16.18 4.63
C ARG A 471 -19.57 -16.12 4.05
N GLU A 472 -18.84 -15.00 4.20
CA GLU A 472 -17.44 -14.87 3.79
C GLU A 472 -16.51 -15.78 4.59
N PHE A 473 -16.72 -15.94 5.89
CA PHE A 473 -15.90 -16.83 6.71
C PHE A 473 -16.08 -18.31 6.33
N LEU A 474 -17.33 -18.74 6.06
CA LEU A 474 -17.64 -20.09 5.60
C LEU A 474 -17.19 -20.33 4.15
N THR A 475 -17.38 -19.37 3.25
CA THR A 475 -16.91 -19.50 1.87
C THR A 475 -15.40 -19.41 1.76
N THR A 476 -14.71 -18.63 2.60
CA THR A 476 -13.23 -18.62 2.66
C THR A 476 -12.67 -19.92 3.23
N GLY A 477 -13.30 -20.49 4.28
CA GLY A 477 -12.94 -21.80 4.80
C GLY A 477 -13.12 -22.92 3.77
N VAL A 478 -14.30 -23.01 3.14
CA VAL A 478 -14.58 -24.03 2.11
C VAL A 478 -13.72 -23.82 0.87
N ALA A 479 -13.56 -22.59 0.37
CA ALA A 479 -12.77 -22.31 -0.83
C ALA A 479 -11.27 -22.59 -0.61
N SER A 480 -10.72 -22.27 0.56
CA SER A 480 -9.31 -22.57 0.86
C SER A 480 -9.05 -24.08 0.97
N VAL A 481 -9.96 -24.84 1.59
CA VAL A 481 -9.89 -26.30 1.65
C VAL A 481 -10.06 -26.92 0.25
N SER A 482 -11.01 -26.42 -0.57
CA SER A 482 -11.21 -26.93 -1.94
C SER A 482 -10.03 -26.60 -2.86
N LEU A 483 -9.44 -25.40 -2.78
CA LEU A 483 -8.23 -25.06 -3.54
C LEU A 483 -7.04 -25.90 -3.09
N ALA A 484 -6.92 -26.15 -1.79
CA ALA A 484 -5.88 -27.01 -1.24
C ALA A 484 -6.04 -28.46 -1.67
N ALA A 485 -7.25 -29.01 -1.59
CA ALA A 485 -7.56 -30.35 -2.05
C ALA A 485 -7.33 -30.48 -3.57
N ALA A 486 -7.69 -29.46 -4.36
CA ALA A 486 -7.37 -29.42 -5.78
C ALA A 486 -5.86 -29.33 -6.04
N GLY A 487 -5.13 -28.52 -5.26
CA GLY A 487 -3.68 -28.40 -5.33
C GLY A 487 -2.97 -29.71 -5.00
N LEU A 488 -3.40 -30.40 -3.92
CA LEU A 488 -2.94 -31.73 -3.53
C LEU A 488 -3.29 -32.80 -4.57
N ALA A 489 -4.51 -32.79 -5.12
CA ALA A 489 -4.94 -33.73 -6.16
C ALA A 489 -4.23 -33.50 -7.52
N ILE A 490 -3.78 -32.26 -7.79
CA ILE A 490 -2.90 -31.95 -8.92
C ILE A 490 -1.47 -32.39 -8.60
N ALA A 491 -0.99 -32.19 -7.37
CA ALA A 491 0.34 -32.61 -6.92
C ALA A 491 0.49 -34.15 -7.01
N ASP A 492 -0.50 -34.92 -6.56
CA ASP A 492 -0.52 -36.40 -6.68
C ASP A 492 -0.54 -36.90 -8.14
N ARG A 493 -0.95 -36.05 -9.09
CA ARG A 493 -0.99 -36.38 -10.52
C ARG A 493 0.36 -36.25 -11.21
N PHE A 494 1.35 -35.65 -10.54
CA PHE A 494 2.71 -35.53 -11.05
C PHE A 494 3.64 -36.36 -10.15
N PRO A 495 4.10 -37.54 -10.59
CA PRO A 495 5.00 -38.36 -9.78
C PRO A 495 6.26 -37.56 -9.44
N SER A 496 6.62 -37.50 -8.15
CA SER A 496 7.90 -36.95 -7.70
C SER A 496 9.01 -37.83 -8.27
N SER A 497 9.66 -37.37 -9.34
CA SER A 497 10.80 -38.09 -9.88
C SER A 497 11.99 -37.91 -8.92
N SER A 498 12.36 -38.99 -8.22
CA SER A 498 13.45 -39.00 -7.24
C SER A 498 14.86 -38.89 -7.85
N ASP A 499 14.97 -38.95 -9.18
CA ASP A 499 16.22 -39.14 -9.92
C ASP A 499 16.73 -37.91 -10.68
N SER A 500 16.41 -36.70 -10.21
CA SER A 500 17.06 -35.51 -10.77
C SER A 500 18.50 -35.36 -10.25
N ALA A 501 19.45 -35.27 -11.18
CA ALA A 501 20.87 -34.98 -10.95
C ALA A 501 21.12 -33.52 -10.52
N GLN A 502 20.21 -32.94 -9.73
CA GLN A 502 20.22 -31.52 -9.35
C GLN A 502 21.12 -31.29 -8.14
N LEU A 503 21.97 -30.25 -8.23
CA LEU A 503 22.84 -29.82 -7.14
C LEU A 503 22.20 -28.63 -6.40
N PHE A 504 22.33 -28.62 -5.07
CA PHE A 504 21.74 -27.59 -4.22
C PHE A 504 22.83 -26.78 -3.49
N PRO A 505 22.50 -25.60 -2.94
CA PRO A 505 23.47 -24.79 -2.21
C PRO A 505 24.17 -25.59 -1.08
N PRO A 506 25.37 -25.16 -0.65
CA PRO A 506 26.13 -25.86 0.39
C PRO A 506 25.30 -26.05 1.66
N GLY A 507 25.17 -27.29 2.13
CA GLY A 507 24.45 -27.63 3.36
C GLY A 507 22.92 -27.51 3.28
N ALA A 508 22.37 -27.17 2.10
CA ALA A 508 20.92 -27.11 1.89
C ALA A 508 20.27 -28.50 2.03
N VAL A 509 20.95 -29.54 1.56
CA VAL A 509 20.51 -30.93 1.70
C VAL A 509 21.19 -31.53 2.93
N ARG A 510 20.38 -31.94 3.92
CA ARG A 510 20.89 -32.54 5.15
C ARG A 510 21.08 -34.04 4.96
N MET A 511 22.17 -34.56 5.52
CA MET A 511 22.38 -36.00 5.65
C MET A 511 21.90 -36.43 7.03
N ASN A 512 20.85 -37.24 7.09
CA ASN A 512 20.32 -37.78 8.34
C ASN A 512 20.40 -39.32 8.27
N ALA A 513 21.14 -39.93 9.19
CA ALA A 513 21.24 -41.40 9.32
C ALA A 513 21.52 -42.13 7.98
N GLY A 514 22.41 -41.55 7.16
CA GLY A 514 22.75 -42.11 5.85
C GLY A 514 21.77 -41.79 4.72
N ALA A 515 20.65 -41.08 4.95
CA ALA A 515 19.70 -40.65 3.91
C ALA A 515 19.88 -39.17 3.53
N VAL A 516 19.65 -38.88 2.25
CA VAL A 516 19.75 -37.54 1.65
C VAL A 516 18.38 -36.87 1.69
N ASP A 517 18.19 -35.93 2.61
CA ASP A 517 16.91 -35.27 2.83
C ASP A 517 16.76 -34.02 1.96
N LYS A 518 16.39 -34.24 0.68
CA LYS A 518 16.08 -33.17 -0.29
C LYS A 518 14.76 -32.47 0.03
N GLU A 519 13.82 -33.18 0.67
CA GLU A 519 12.47 -32.71 0.97
C GLU A 519 12.47 -31.56 1.97
N THR A 520 13.31 -31.65 3.02
CA THR A 520 13.45 -30.58 4.01
C THR A 520 13.86 -29.25 3.37
N PHE A 521 14.77 -29.25 2.38
CA PHE A 521 15.13 -28.00 1.71
C PHE A 521 13.97 -27.37 0.94
N ALA A 522 13.21 -28.20 0.21
CA ALA A 522 12.05 -27.76 -0.55
C ALA A 522 10.92 -27.20 0.33
N ILE A 523 10.76 -27.78 1.53
CA ILE A 523 9.82 -27.35 2.58
C ILE A 523 10.26 -26.03 3.23
N GLN A 524 11.57 -25.78 3.41
CA GLN A 524 12.03 -24.60 4.15
C GLN A 524 12.35 -23.38 3.25
N CYS A 525 12.60 -23.61 1.96
CA CYS A 525 12.99 -22.55 1.04
C CYS A 525 11.79 -21.71 0.58
N THR A 526 11.77 -20.42 0.93
CA THR A 526 10.72 -19.48 0.45
C THR A 526 10.93 -19.02 -1.00
N ARG A 527 12.02 -19.48 -1.65
CA ARG A 527 12.36 -19.13 -3.05
C ARG A 527 12.41 -17.60 -3.25
N CYS A 528 13.00 -16.89 -2.27
CA CYS A 528 13.13 -15.43 -2.29
C CYS A 528 14.20 -14.93 -3.27
N GLY A 529 15.15 -15.79 -3.67
CA GLY A 529 16.22 -15.44 -4.62
C GLY A 529 17.38 -14.63 -4.01
N GLN A 530 17.39 -14.37 -2.71
CA GLN A 530 18.47 -13.58 -2.08
C GLN A 530 19.82 -14.31 -2.09
N CYS A 531 19.83 -15.63 -1.92
CA CYS A 531 21.06 -16.43 -2.01
C CYS A 531 21.64 -16.46 -3.43
N ILE A 532 20.78 -16.39 -4.45
CA ILE A 532 21.15 -16.27 -5.87
C ILE A 532 21.84 -14.91 -6.08
N ALA A 533 21.21 -13.81 -5.64
CA ALA A 533 21.79 -12.47 -5.75
C ALA A 533 23.10 -12.29 -4.95
N ALA A 534 23.30 -13.06 -3.88
CA ALA A 534 24.51 -13.00 -3.07
C ALA A 534 25.68 -13.84 -3.64
N CYS A 535 25.48 -14.60 -4.72
CA CYS A 535 26.49 -15.52 -5.26
C CYS A 535 27.51 -14.79 -6.15
N PRO A 536 28.78 -14.61 -5.73
CA PRO A 536 29.77 -13.87 -6.53
C PRO A 536 30.17 -14.59 -7.82
N GLN A 537 30.09 -15.92 -7.84
CA GLN A 537 30.47 -16.73 -8.99
C GLN A 537 29.31 -16.97 -9.96
N GLY A 538 28.10 -16.51 -9.63
CA GLY A 538 26.92 -16.72 -10.46
C GLY A 538 26.50 -18.18 -10.67
N ILE A 539 27.03 -19.11 -9.87
CA ILE A 539 26.74 -20.55 -9.98
C ILE A 539 25.36 -20.92 -9.44
N LEU A 540 24.78 -20.10 -8.54
CA LEU A 540 23.45 -20.35 -8.00
C LEU A 540 22.40 -19.79 -8.95
N LYS A 541 21.67 -20.63 -9.69
CA LYS A 541 20.68 -20.22 -10.67
C LYS A 541 19.26 -20.63 -10.24
N PRO A 542 18.22 -19.91 -10.66
CA PRO A 542 16.85 -20.36 -10.43
C PRO A 542 16.58 -21.62 -11.27
N SER A 543 16.15 -22.69 -10.62
CA SER A 543 15.73 -23.92 -11.29
C SER A 543 14.55 -23.66 -12.24
N LEU A 544 14.56 -24.30 -13.39
CA LEU A 544 13.46 -24.26 -14.36
C LEU A 544 12.37 -25.29 -14.06
N GLY A 545 12.54 -26.12 -13.03
CA GLY A 545 11.59 -27.18 -12.67
C GLY A 545 11.43 -28.25 -13.75
N THR A 546 12.48 -28.49 -14.54
CA THR A 546 12.46 -29.42 -15.69
C THR A 546 12.28 -30.88 -15.29
N SER A 547 12.81 -31.27 -14.12
CA SER A 547 12.65 -32.62 -13.57
C SER A 547 11.52 -32.73 -12.55
N ASP A 548 11.33 -31.66 -11.76
CA ASP A 548 10.28 -31.57 -10.75
C ASP A 548 9.78 -30.13 -10.67
N TRP A 549 8.48 -29.94 -10.93
CA TRP A 549 7.83 -28.63 -10.90
C TRP A 549 7.88 -28.00 -9.51
N THR A 550 8.00 -28.79 -8.43
CA THR A 550 8.10 -28.25 -7.06
C THR A 550 9.43 -27.50 -6.85
N THR A 551 10.48 -27.85 -7.61
CA THR A 551 11.79 -27.20 -7.55
C THR A 551 11.85 -25.92 -8.38
N LEU A 552 10.79 -25.58 -9.14
CA LEU A 552 10.73 -24.37 -9.94
C LEU A 552 11.20 -23.19 -9.09
N THR A 553 12.20 -22.47 -9.58
CA THR A 553 12.83 -21.26 -9.01
C THR A 553 13.51 -21.40 -7.66
N MET A 554 13.59 -22.62 -7.15
CA MET A 554 14.51 -22.96 -6.07
C MET A 554 15.95 -22.71 -6.55
N PRO A 555 16.87 -22.24 -5.68
CA PRO A 555 18.26 -22.10 -6.06
C PRO A 555 18.88 -23.47 -6.34
N GLU A 556 19.46 -23.61 -7.52
CA GLU A 556 20.21 -24.77 -7.99
C GLU A 556 21.66 -24.35 -8.25
N VAL A 557 22.60 -25.25 -8.00
CA VAL A 557 24.02 -25.04 -8.30
C VAL A 557 24.32 -25.54 -9.71
N ASP A 558 24.72 -24.63 -10.58
CA ASP A 558 25.19 -24.89 -11.92
C ASP A 558 26.71 -24.65 -12.00
N LEU A 559 27.48 -25.74 -12.07
CA LEU A 559 28.94 -25.72 -12.10
C LEU A 559 29.51 -25.65 -13.52
N SER A 560 28.67 -25.49 -14.57
CA SER A 560 29.09 -25.54 -15.99
C SER A 560 30.10 -24.47 -16.43
N GLU A 561 30.15 -23.32 -15.75
CA GLU A 561 31.05 -22.21 -16.11
C GLU A 561 32.04 -21.88 -14.99
N SER A 562 31.65 -22.07 -13.73
CA SER A 562 32.47 -21.72 -12.56
C SER A 562 32.30 -22.71 -11.41
N TYR A 563 32.95 -22.44 -10.28
CA TYR A 563 32.98 -23.29 -9.10
C TYR A 563 32.56 -22.52 -7.82
N CYS A 564 32.25 -23.26 -6.76
CA CYS A 564 31.96 -22.70 -5.46
C CYS A 564 33.26 -22.34 -4.73
N ARG A 565 33.54 -21.04 -4.56
CA ARG A 565 34.75 -20.55 -3.87
C ARG A 565 34.92 -21.11 -2.46
N PRO A 566 36.07 -21.69 -2.08
CA PRO A 566 36.26 -22.28 -0.75
C PRO A 566 36.20 -21.23 0.38
N ASP A 567 36.58 -19.98 0.09
CA ASP A 567 36.64 -18.87 1.04
C ASP A 567 35.33 -18.05 1.13
N CYS A 568 34.17 -18.65 0.83
CA CYS A 568 32.90 -17.92 0.69
C CYS A 568 31.73 -18.60 1.42
N ALA A 569 31.00 -17.84 2.25
CA ALA A 569 29.79 -18.31 2.95
C ALA A 569 28.56 -17.38 2.75
N ARG A 570 28.56 -16.55 1.69
CA ARG A 570 27.56 -15.48 1.48
C ARG A 570 26.11 -15.97 1.35
N CYS A 571 25.89 -17.11 0.67
CA CYS A 571 24.55 -17.65 0.47
C CYS A 571 23.87 -18.09 1.79
N SER A 572 24.67 -18.56 2.75
CA SER A 572 24.25 -18.90 4.11
C SER A 572 23.75 -17.65 4.83
N LYS A 573 24.56 -16.59 4.85
CA LYS A 573 24.20 -15.30 5.45
C LYS A 573 22.99 -14.61 4.80
N ALA A 574 22.81 -14.79 3.48
CA ALA A 574 21.70 -14.20 2.76
C ALA A 574 20.35 -14.92 2.98
N CYS A 575 20.34 -16.18 3.42
CA CYS A 575 19.12 -16.95 3.59
C CYS A 575 18.31 -16.49 4.82
N PRO A 576 17.09 -15.95 4.65
CA PRO A 576 16.31 -15.46 5.79
C PRO A 576 15.64 -16.60 6.58
N THR A 577 15.30 -17.71 5.93
CA THR A 577 14.56 -18.82 6.56
C THR A 577 15.45 -19.86 7.23
N GLY A 578 16.77 -19.83 6.98
CA GLY A 578 17.68 -20.89 7.39
C GLY A 578 17.56 -22.18 6.55
N ALA A 579 16.88 -22.13 5.41
CA ALA A 579 16.86 -23.25 4.45
C ALA A 579 18.27 -23.59 3.94
N ILE A 580 19.11 -22.57 3.80
CA ILE A 580 20.56 -22.75 3.80
C ILE A 580 21.00 -22.47 5.24
N PRO A 581 21.63 -23.44 5.93
CA PRO A 581 22.04 -23.25 7.32
C PRO A 581 23.04 -22.10 7.42
N GLN A 582 23.03 -21.37 8.53
CA GLN A 582 24.08 -20.38 8.81
C GLN A 582 25.39 -21.12 9.12
N PHE A 583 26.44 -20.81 8.36
CA PHE A 583 27.77 -21.41 8.51
C PHE A 583 28.88 -20.41 8.19
N THR A 584 30.06 -20.63 8.77
CA THR A 584 31.28 -19.87 8.53
C THR A 584 32.14 -20.50 7.43
N VAL A 585 33.19 -19.80 6.99
CA VAL A 585 34.10 -20.34 5.97
C VAL A 585 34.76 -21.63 6.43
N ASP A 586 35.04 -21.76 7.73
CA ASP A 586 35.70 -22.93 8.32
C ASP A 586 34.79 -24.17 8.36
N ASP A 587 33.47 -23.96 8.45
CA ASP A 587 32.48 -25.03 8.43
C ASP A 587 32.21 -25.57 7.02
N LYS A 588 32.63 -24.82 5.99
CA LYS A 588 32.30 -25.11 4.59
C LYS A 588 32.74 -26.48 4.06
N PRO A 589 33.86 -27.09 4.49
CA PRO A 589 34.20 -28.46 4.09
C PRO A 589 33.10 -29.47 4.42
N ALA A 590 32.37 -29.29 5.53
CA ALA A 590 31.27 -30.16 5.93
C ALA A 590 29.95 -29.88 5.18
N MET A 591 29.84 -28.71 4.52
CA MET A 591 28.64 -28.29 3.80
C MET A 591 28.62 -28.88 2.39
N LYS A 592 28.17 -30.14 2.26
CA LYS A 592 28.11 -30.86 0.99
C LYS A 592 27.14 -30.21 -0.02
N ILE A 593 27.62 -30.03 -1.26
CA ILE A 593 26.86 -29.66 -2.47
C ILE A 593 26.59 -30.92 -3.30
N GLY A 594 27.61 -31.79 -3.40
CA GLY A 594 27.64 -33.01 -4.20
C GLY A 594 28.96 -33.74 -4.00
N THR A 595 29.22 -34.76 -4.82
CA THR A 595 30.48 -35.52 -4.81
C THR A 595 31.06 -35.55 -6.21
N ALA A 596 32.33 -35.18 -6.35
CA ALA A 596 33.02 -35.29 -7.62
C ALA A 596 33.29 -36.77 -7.96
N ARG A 597 33.16 -37.15 -9.22
CA ARG A 597 33.50 -38.46 -9.76
C ARG A 597 34.43 -38.27 -10.96
N VAL A 598 35.51 -39.03 -10.98
CA VAL A 598 36.42 -39.10 -12.12
C VAL A 598 36.02 -40.30 -12.97
N ASP A 599 35.87 -40.08 -14.27
CA ASP A 599 35.66 -41.16 -15.24
C ASP A 599 37.04 -41.65 -15.73
N PRO A 600 37.44 -42.90 -15.46
CA PRO A 600 38.72 -43.44 -15.89
C PRO A 600 38.90 -43.40 -17.42
N ASP A 601 37.84 -43.60 -18.19
CA ASP A 601 37.91 -43.72 -19.65
C ASP A 601 38.15 -42.37 -20.34
N ALA A 602 37.65 -41.29 -19.73
CA ALA A 602 37.83 -39.92 -20.22
C ALA A 602 39.02 -39.18 -19.56
N CYS A 603 39.63 -39.74 -18.51
CA CYS A 603 40.70 -39.10 -17.76
C CYS A 603 42.05 -39.15 -18.50
N ILE A 604 42.62 -37.98 -18.81
CA ILE A 604 43.95 -37.88 -19.43
C ILE A 604 45.12 -37.84 -18.42
N GLN A 605 44.87 -38.14 -17.14
CA GLN A 605 45.91 -38.27 -16.10
C GLN A 605 46.80 -37.03 -15.91
N CYS A 606 46.27 -35.82 -16.07
CA CYS A 606 47.02 -34.57 -15.86
C CYS A 606 47.20 -34.15 -14.39
N TYR A 607 46.47 -34.78 -13.46
CA TYR A 607 46.48 -34.53 -12.00
C TYR A 607 46.19 -33.10 -11.53
N GLN A 608 45.74 -32.20 -12.41
CA GLN A 608 45.38 -30.82 -12.04
C GLN A 608 44.24 -30.76 -11.02
N CYS A 609 43.32 -31.72 -11.04
CA CYS A 609 42.25 -31.83 -10.06
C CYS A 609 42.78 -32.09 -8.64
N VAL A 610 43.89 -32.83 -8.50
CA VAL A 610 44.51 -33.17 -7.22
C VAL A 610 45.19 -31.94 -6.63
N SER A 611 45.99 -31.22 -7.43
CA SER A 611 46.72 -30.03 -6.98
C SER A 611 45.80 -28.83 -6.71
N ALA A 612 44.70 -28.71 -7.45
CA ALA A 612 43.74 -27.60 -7.28
C ALA A 612 42.71 -27.84 -6.16
N CYS A 613 42.60 -29.05 -5.60
CA CYS A 613 41.55 -29.37 -4.62
C CYS A 613 41.81 -28.69 -3.27
N PRO A 614 40.96 -27.72 -2.83
CA PRO A 614 41.18 -27.03 -1.56
C PRO A 614 40.90 -27.91 -0.33
N PHE A 615 40.19 -29.03 -0.50
CA PHE A 615 39.79 -29.95 0.58
C PHE A 615 40.60 -31.25 0.59
N GLN A 616 41.63 -31.38 -0.27
CA GLN A 616 42.49 -32.57 -0.35
C GLN A 616 41.69 -33.88 -0.43
N ALA A 617 40.66 -33.89 -1.28
CA ALA A 617 39.70 -34.97 -1.41
C ALA A 617 40.09 -36.04 -2.44
N PHE A 618 41.27 -35.97 -3.05
CA PHE A 618 41.71 -36.96 -4.04
C PHE A 618 42.76 -37.91 -3.45
N GLU A 619 42.55 -39.20 -3.70
CA GLU A 619 43.46 -40.30 -3.37
C GLU A 619 43.91 -40.98 -4.67
N GLN A 620 45.03 -41.69 -4.65
CA GLN A 620 45.52 -42.43 -5.82
C GLN A 620 45.09 -43.88 -5.73
N GLN A 621 44.44 -44.39 -6.78
CA GLN A 621 44.08 -45.80 -6.89
C GLN A 621 44.67 -46.39 -8.17
N LEU A 622 45.18 -47.61 -8.07
CA LEU A 622 45.63 -48.40 -9.22
C LEU A 622 44.41 -49.09 -9.84
N ASP A 623 44.17 -48.89 -11.13
CA ASP A 623 43.20 -49.69 -11.88
C ASP A 623 43.83 -51.04 -12.25
N PRO A 624 43.30 -52.18 -11.76
CA PRO A 624 43.82 -53.50 -12.08
C PRO A 624 43.71 -53.86 -13.58
N ALA A 625 42.77 -53.25 -14.30
CA ALA A 625 42.49 -53.58 -15.71
C ALA A 625 43.43 -52.86 -16.68
N SER A 626 43.71 -51.57 -16.44
CA SER A 626 44.58 -50.75 -17.30
C SER A 626 46.03 -50.63 -16.79
N ASN A 627 46.32 -51.08 -15.56
CA ASN A 627 47.60 -50.91 -14.87
C ASN A 627 48.05 -49.43 -14.80
N THR A 628 47.08 -48.52 -14.69
CA THR A 628 47.33 -47.08 -14.57
C THR A 628 46.85 -46.55 -13.23
N ILE A 629 47.55 -45.53 -12.73
CA ILE A 629 47.17 -44.81 -11.52
C ILE A 629 46.27 -43.66 -11.95
N TYR A 630 45.11 -43.54 -11.32
CA TYR A 630 44.18 -42.44 -11.55
C TYR A 630 43.68 -41.85 -10.23
N PRO A 631 43.27 -40.57 -10.22
CA PRO A 631 42.77 -39.93 -9.01
C PRO A 631 41.35 -40.40 -8.71
N VAL A 632 41.13 -40.91 -7.50
CA VAL A 632 39.82 -41.30 -6.95
C VAL A 632 39.41 -40.30 -5.88
N VAL A 633 38.12 -40.01 -5.77
CA VAL A 633 37.60 -39.01 -4.84
C VAL A 633 37.19 -39.67 -3.54
N ASN A 634 37.75 -39.18 -2.42
CA ASN A 634 37.28 -39.47 -1.08
C ASN A 634 35.95 -38.73 -0.82
N ILE A 635 34.87 -39.51 -0.68
CA ILE A 635 33.48 -39.01 -0.55
C ILE A 635 33.28 -38.21 0.74
N GLU A 636 34.03 -38.50 1.80
CA GLU A 636 33.90 -37.78 3.08
C GLU A 636 34.50 -36.39 3.02
N ARG A 637 35.67 -36.25 2.37
CA ARG A 637 36.37 -34.96 2.22
C ARG A 637 35.84 -34.09 1.08
N CYS A 638 35.21 -34.70 0.08
CA CYS A 638 34.66 -33.96 -1.05
C CYS A 638 33.37 -33.25 -0.67
N ASN A 639 33.38 -31.91 -0.73
CA ASN A 639 32.15 -31.12 -0.57
C ASN A 639 31.43 -30.83 -1.90
N GLY A 640 32.00 -31.21 -3.04
CA GLY A 640 31.39 -30.99 -4.36
C GLY A 640 31.49 -29.56 -4.91
N CYS A 641 32.49 -28.77 -4.50
CA CYS A 641 32.62 -27.37 -4.93
C CYS A 641 32.80 -27.15 -6.44
N GLY A 642 33.22 -28.16 -7.21
CA GLY A 642 33.43 -28.03 -8.66
C GLY A 642 34.78 -27.41 -9.08
N MET A 643 35.70 -27.11 -8.15
CA MET A 643 37.02 -26.58 -8.50
C MET A 643 37.78 -27.51 -9.47
N CYS A 644 37.75 -28.81 -9.20
CA CYS A 644 38.33 -29.83 -10.08
C CYS A 644 37.74 -29.82 -11.50
N LEU A 645 36.44 -29.55 -11.64
CA LEU A 645 35.78 -29.43 -12.94
C LEU A 645 36.27 -28.20 -13.72
N SER A 646 36.48 -27.08 -13.03
CA SER A 646 36.94 -25.83 -13.66
C SER A 646 38.39 -25.89 -14.17
N VAL A 647 39.25 -26.69 -13.53
CA VAL A 647 40.65 -26.87 -13.96
C VAL A 647 40.84 -28.07 -14.90
N CYS A 648 39.81 -28.90 -15.11
CA CYS A 648 39.95 -30.11 -15.91
C CYS A 648 40.09 -29.78 -17.41
N PRO A 649 41.21 -30.14 -18.07
CA PRO A 649 41.36 -29.93 -19.51
C PRO A 649 40.41 -30.83 -20.33
N ALA A 650 40.12 -32.04 -19.84
CA ALA A 650 39.20 -33.00 -20.45
C ALA A 650 37.74 -32.83 -19.97
N ARG A 651 37.35 -31.57 -19.68
CA ARG A 651 36.03 -31.25 -19.12
C ARG A 651 34.88 -31.53 -20.10
N LYS A 652 35.09 -31.27 -21.40
CA LYS A 652 34.05 -31.42 -22.43
C LYS A 652 33.74 -32.90 -22.69
N GLU A 653 34.72 -33.75 -22.47
CA GLU A 653 34.69 -35.20 -22.57
C GLU A 653 34.06 -35.85 -21.32
N GLY A 654 33.73 -35.07 -20.29
CA GLY A 654 33.06 -35.57 -19.08
C GLY A 654 33.99 -36.26 -18.07
N ALA A 655 35.31 -36.05 -18.17
CA ALA A 655 36.29 -36.71 -17.30
C ALA A 655 36.07 -36.48 -15.79
N ILE A 656 35.43 -35.37 -15.43
CA ILE A 656 34.98 -35.11 -14.06
C ILE A 656 33.51 -34.70 -14.11
N THR A 657 32.69 -35.30 -13.25
CA THR A 657 31.30 -34.89 -13.02
C THR A 657 31.06 -34.68 -11.53
N VAL A 658 30.13 -33.82 -11.16
CA VAL A 658 29.70 -33.66 -9.76
C VAL A 658 28.29 -34.19 -9.65
N LEU A 659 28.14 -35.27 -8.90
CA LEU A 659 26.86 -35.92 -8.67
C LEU A 659 26.23 -35.39 -7.36
N PRO A 660 24.90 -35.41 -7.24
CA PRO A 660 24.24 -35.12 -5.97
C PRO A 660 24.82 -35.96 -4.82
N PRO A 661 24.76 -35.48 -3.58
CA PRO A 661 25.18 -36.27 -2.44
C PRO A 661 24.38 -37.58 -2.43
N GLN A 662 25.07 -38.71 -2.32
CA GLN A 662 24.44 -40.03 -2.19
C GLN A 662 24.46 -40.46 -0.72
N ALA A 663 23.40 -41.19 -0.32
CA ALA A 663 23.41 -42.05 0.85
C ALA A 663 24.57 -43.05 0.70
N GLY A 664 25.34 -43.31 1.77
CA GLY A 664 26.58 -44.09 1.69
C GLY A 664 26.46 -45.37 0.86
N ALA A 665 27.46 -45.61 0.01
CA ALA A 665 27.74 -46.92 -0.57
C ALA A 665 28.42 -47.82 0.47
#